data_AF-A0A2V5S1E3-F1
#
_entry.id   AF-A0A2V5S1E3-F1
#
_cell.length_a   1.000
_cell.length_b   1.000
_cell.length_c   1.000
_cell.angle_alpha   90.00
_cell.angle_beta   90.00
_cell.angle_gamma   90.00
#
_symmetry.space_group_name_H-M   'P 1'
#
loop_
_entity.id
_entity.type
_entity.pdbx_description
1 polymer ?
#
loop_
_entity_poly.entity_id
_entity_poly.type
_entity_poly.pdbx_seq_one_letter_code
_entity_poly.pdbx_strand_id
1 'polypeptide(L)'
;MRTGRFKKPAAEIAQRYSESVFFDWQLYRFDIAGSIAHAAALARAGIISVDELQKIEIELRAIEKEIESGKFEWHRSLEDVHMNIEAALTKRIGAAGAKLHTARSRNDQIALDLRLYVKAEIAEVSSRLRDLQRALLRLAETRADVVMPGYTHLQRAQPITLSHYLLAQIESFERDSNRLRDCLTRTDVLPLGSGALAGSAIVLDREQIARDLGFSRVSENSVDAVGDRDFVCEFLFCLAMIGMHLSRLSEDLIIWSTHEFGFVEFSDAFSTGSSLMPQKRNPDMAELTRGKAGRLYGNLMSMLTVMKALPSSYNRDMQEDKQALFDSVDTTKTALEVFAAMLPELKIYRERMHAGASDPHLLATDLAEYLVKKGTPFREAHEIVGKIVAHSIANGIPLNEVSLSKLKRFSPLFDSDVARVFDVSKALASRCAIGAPSPKNVAAQIKRWRSHLRAQNTVAFGAPGIEPRWTSSAKEGVGTAYHTSCRVWFTLSHGIVNEIYYPHVDKPNTRDFQFLISDGETFCHEEKRDLNHQIEYPERDCLFYRLTNSDPDGRYRVVKHVLTDPHLSVLLVHPRLEVFDESLRGKLRLYALLAPHLAGFGAGNSAWCSELGDNELLRAQREDVHLIMACDTGFCRRSVGYVGFSDGWQDLMQNFKMDWEFTAATDGNIALTGEIDLPDGGEFTIAVAFGRSYESAATKLFQSLASAFESHRAAYVRQWQRAVVDRKFDFSTDTCDDGGMYRLSRCVLLAHEDKVFQGAMVASMSIPWGETKGDQDLGGYHLVWTRDLVHSAMALLATDQTSTPLRALIWLAAIQRTDGSFPQNSWIDGTAYWSGLQLDQIAFPILLAWWLHKRGALGLFHPRATIVRAAARLILQGPVTTQDRWEENAGYSPSTLAVVIAALVCAAEWATDFCKTDVADFVFAYADWLAAHVEEWTVTTQGELVEGIRRHYIRITPTDPNAPDPHADANTAMIQIANGGGLHPARNVVGGDFLHLVRFGIRDPNDAIVRDSIEVIDRVLKYELPQGPGWRRYNHDGYGQKDDGGAFDGTGVGRCWPILTGERGHYELAAGHDPKPFIKTMEDFSNEGGMLTEQVWDGPDLPHARMKRGCPTGAAMPLCWSHAEYVSLVRSRHDGIGFYRVEPAYQRYVVNPVENRYEIWSLRHPLRRITRRKILRIILAAEANIVWSTDSWARTDQSATIHQDELNLWFADFPTADWPIGSVFAFTFFWKAEQRWEDRNWQVNIL
;
A
#
# COMPACT_ATOMS: atom_id res chain seq x y z
N MET A 1 -11.20 40.89 7.16
CA MET A 1 -12.45 41.66 7.37
C MET A 1 -12.86 42.48 6.13
N ARG A 2 -14.18 42.54 5.88
CA ARG A 2 -14.90 42.92 4.63
C ARG A 2 -14.52 44.27 4.00
N THR A 3 -13.80 44.24 2.87
CA THR A 3 -13.45 45.42 2.04
C THR A 3 -14.47 45.75 0.94
N GLY A 4 -15.48 44.90 0.69
CA GLY A 4 -16.35 45.03 -0.48
C GLY A 4 -17.40 46.14 -0.45
N ARG A 5 -17.89 46.57 0.73
CA ARG A 5 -18.99 47.57 0.85
C ARG A 5 -18.79 48.64 1.92
N PHE A 6 -17.95 48.41 2.91
CA PHE A 6 -17.81 49.32 4.06
C PHE A 6 -16.71 50.36 3.82
N LYS A 7 -17.05 51.63 4.05
CA LYS A 7 -16.14 52.78 3.84
C LYS A 7 -15.16 53.03 5.00
N LYS A 8 -15.34 52.35 6.13
CA LYS A 8 -14.51 52.47 7.34
C LYS A 8 -14.24 51.06 7.90
N PRO A 9 -13.07 50.83 8.53
CA PRO A 9 -12.81 49.59 9.25
C PRO A 9 -13.78 49.43 10.44
N ALA A 10 -14.00 48.17 10.85
CA ALA A 10 -14.75 47.89 12.08
C ALA A 10 -14.00 48.47 13.30
N ALA A 11 -14.74 48.98 14.28
CA ALA A 11 -14.14 49.44 15.53
C ALA A 11 -13.51 48.25 16.28
N GLU A 12 -12.35 48.45 16.90
CA GLU A 12 -11.62 47.39 17.62
C GLU A 12 -12.49 46.69 18.68
N ILE A 13 -13.32 47.45 19.40
CA ILE A 13 -14.27 46.89 20.38
C ILE A 13 -15.29 45.94 19.74
N ALA A 14 -15.74 46.23 18.52
CA ALA A 14 -16.67 45.35 17.81
C ALA A 14 -15.96 44.09 17.33
N GLN A 15 -14.70 44.19 16.89
CA GLN A 15 -13.89 43.03 16.52
C GLN A 15 -13.72 42.07 17.70
N ARG A 16 -13.31 42.60 18.86
CA ARG A 16 -13.15 41.82 20.11
C ARG A 16 -14.46 41.21 20.61
N TYR A 17 -15.60 41.86 20.38
CA TYR A 17 -16.90 41.33 20.78
C TYR A 17 -17.40 40.21 19.85
N SER A 18 -16.91 40.18 18.61
CA SER A 18 -17.50 39.38 17.53
C SER A 18 -16.63 38.22 17.05
N GLU A 19 -15.33 38.25 17.36
CA GLU A 19 -14.37 37.20 17.01
C GLU A 19 -14.58 35.94 17.85
N SER A 20 -14.32 34.79 17.24
CA SER A 20 -14.47 33.46 17.84
C SER A 20 -13.18 32.63 17.82
N VAL A 21 -12.12 33.16 17.20
CA VAL A 21 -10.87 32.42 16.94
C VAL A 21 -10.21 31.85 18.19
N PHE A 22 -10.32 32.49 19.35
CA PHE A 22 -9.69 32.00 20.58
C PHE A 22 -10.30 30.73 21.16
N PHE A 23 -11.48 30.32 20.68
CA PHE A 23 -12.09 29.06 21.08
C PHE A 23 -12.42 28.16 19.87
N ASP A 24 -12.85 28.72 18.74
CA ASP A 24 -13.20 27.93 17.56
C ASP A 24 -11.97 27.33 16.84
N TRP A 25 -10.75 27.77 17.17
CA TRP A 25 -9.52 27.15 16.65
C TRP A 25 -9.47 25.65 16.95
N GLN A 26 -10.14 25.16 18.00
CA GLN A 26 -10.24 23.72 18.30
C GLN A 26 -10.86 22.92 17.14
N LEU A 27 -11.60 23.56 16.25
CA LEU A 27 -12.24 22.94 15.09
C LEU A 27 -11.33 22.83 13.85
N TYR A 28 -10.08 23.30 13.91
CA TYR A 28 -9.19 23.39 12.73
C TYR A 28 -9.05 22.07 11.95
N ARG A 29 -8.98 20.92 12.63
CA ARG A 29 -8.86 19.59 11.98
C ARG A 29 -10.08 19.29 11.11
N PHE A 30 -11.26 19.67 11.58
CA PHE A 30 -12.52 19.45 10.88
C PHE A 30 -12.69 20.44 9.73
N ASP A 31 -12.28 21.70 9.94
CA ASP A 31 -12.27 22.71 8.88
C ASP A 31 -11.36 22.31 7.70
N ILE A 32 -10.16 21.80 8.02
CA ILE A 32 -9.17 21.36 7.03
C ILE A 32 -9.68 20.12 6.29
N ALA A 33 -10.19 19.12 7.01
CA ALA A 33 -10.77 17.92 6.40
C ALA A 33 -11.95 18.26 5.48
N GLY A 34 -12.89 19.09 5.95
CA GLY A 34 -14.02 19.58 5.17
C GLY A 34 -13.59 20.39 3.95
N SER A 35 -12.53 21.19 4.08
CA SER A 35 -11.95 21.96 2.98
C SER A 35 -11.25 21.11 1.92
N ILE A 36 -10.56 20.04 2.32
CA ILE A 36 -9.98 19.07 1.38
C ILE A 36 -11.08 18.36 0.60
N ALA A 37 -12.11 17.84 1.28
CA ALA A 37 -13.24 17.19 0.61
C ALA A 37 -14.00 18.14 -0.33
N HIS A 38 -14.13 19.40 0.08
CA HIS A 38 -14.73 20.45 -0.76
C HIS A 38 -13.88 20.77 -2.00
N ALA A 39 -12.56 20.88 -1.85
CA ALA A 39 -11.64 21.07 -2.97
C ALA A 39 -11.73 19.90 -3.96
N ALA A 40 -11.75 18.66 -3.47
CA ALA A 40 -11.92 17.47 -4.31
C ALA A 40 -13.25 17.51 -5.08
N ALA A 41 -14.34 17.95 -4.43
CA ALA A 41 -15.63 18.13 -5.09
C ALA A 41 -15.60 19.23 -6.17
N LEU A 42 -14.91 20.35 -5.92
CA LEU A 42 -14.70 21.41 -6.92
C LEU A 42 -13.90 20.91 -8.14
N ALA A 43 -12.88 20.07 -7.91
CA ALA A 43 -12.09 19.50 -8.99
C ALA A 43 -12.91 18.54 -9.85
N ARG A 44 -13.72 17.67 -9.22
CA ARG A 44 -14.67 16.78 -9.91
C ARG A 44 -15.71 17.56 -10.72
N ALA A 45 -16.14 18.73 -10.23
CA ALA A 45 -17.03 19.62 -10.94
C ALA A 45 -16.34 20.46 -12.04
N GLY A 46 -15.03 20.29 -12.26
CA GLY A 46 -14.25 21.00 -13.28
C GLY A 46 -13.99 22.48 -12.97
N ILE A 47 -14.17 22.90 -11.71
CA ILE A 47 -14.00 24.30 -11.27
C ILE A 47 -12.53 24.63 -10.96
N ILE A 48 -11.79 23.66 -10.44
CA ILE A 48 -10.35 23.73 -10.21
C ILE A 48 -9.65 22.58 -10.96
N SER A 49 -8.39 22.77 -11.35
CA SER A 49 -7.60 21.71 -11.99
C SER A 49 -7.08 20.68 -10.97
N VAL A 50 -6.61 19.52 -11.44
CA VAL A 50 -5.96 18.50 -10.60
C VAL A 50 -4.71 19.08 -9.91
N ASP A 51 -3.90 19.87 -10.61
CA ASP A 51 -2.77 20.59 -10.02
C ASP A 51 -3.18 21.57 -8.92
N GLU A 52 -4.31 22.27 -9.09
CA GLU A 52 -4.83 23.20 -8.08
C GLU A 52 -5.33 22.43 -6.85
N LEU A 53 -6.01 21.30 -7.04
CA LEU A 53 -6.42 20.41 -5.96
C LEU A 53 -5.21 19.93 -5.15
N GLN A 54 -4.19 19.37 -5.79
CA GLN A 54 -2.99 18.87 -5.13
C GLN A 54 -2.29 19.98 -4.31
N LYS A 55 -2.19 21.20 -4.86
CA LYS A 55 -1.62 22.34 -4.15
C LYS A 55 -2.44 22.72 -2.92
N ILE A 56 -3.77 22.73 -3.03
CA ILE A 56 -4.67 23.02 -1.91
C ILE A 56 -4.49 21.97 -0.81
N GLU A 57 -4.49 20.68 -1.16
CA GLU A 57 -4.34 19.58 -0.21
C GLU A 57 -3.00 19.62 0.53
N ILE A 58 -1.89 19.76 -0.20
CA ILE A 58 -0.55 19.85 0.38
C ILE A 58 -0.46 21.00 1.39
N GLU A 59 -0.91 22.20 1.00
CA GLU A 59 -0.79 23.37 1.85
C GLU A 59 -1.76 23.38 3.02
N LEU A 60 -2.97 22.83 2.86
CA LEU A 60 -3.89 22.64 3.98
C LEU A 60 -3.29 21.67 5.02
N ARG A 61 -2.64 20.58 4.58
CA ARG A 61 -1.91 19.65 5.48
C ARG A 61 -0.68 20.30 6.11
N ALA A 62 -0.01 21.22 5.42
CA ALA A 62 1.09 21.99 5.99
C ALA A 62 0.60 22.95 7.08
N ILE A 63 -0.52 23.65 6.85
CA ILE A 63 -1.19 24.49 7.84
C ILE A 63 -1.62 23.68 9.06
N GLU A 64 -2.19 22.48 8.85
CA GLU A 64 -2.55 21.55 9.93
C GLU A 64 -1.35 21.28 10.87
N LYS A 65 -0.20 20.90 10.30
CA LYS A 65 1.05 20.64 11.05
C LYS A 65 1.58 21.88 11.78
N GLU A 66 1.41 23.06 11.20
CA GLU A 66 1.82 24.30 11.85
C GLU A 66 0.94 24.64 13.05
N ILE A 67 -0.36 24.37 12.97
CA ILE A 67 -1.29 24.53 14.09
C ILE A 67 -0.92 23.54 15.20
N GLU A 68 -0.70 22.27 14.86
CA GLU A 68 -0.33 21.21 15.81
C GLU A 68 1.00 21.48 16.53
N SER A 69 1.97 22.03 15.82
CA SER A 69 3.27 22.40 16.40
C SER A 69 3.27 23.73 17.15
N GLY A 70 2.12 24.41 17.25
CA GLY A 70 1.98 25.71 17.90
C GLY A 70 2.65 26.87 17.16
N LYS A 71 3.01 26.68 15.88
CA LYS A 71 3.71 27.68 15.05
C LYS A 71 2.77 28.57 14.25
N PHE A 72 1.50 28.17 14.08
CA PHE A 72 0.52 28.94 13.34
C PHE A 72 0.09 30.20 14.11
N GLU A 73 0.17 31.36 13.46
CA GLU A 73 -0.21 32.64 14.05
C GLU A 73 -1.70 32.94 13.79
N TRP A 74 -2.52 32.89 14.84
CA TRP A 74 -3.94 33.23 14.77
C TRP A 74 -4.16 34.74 14.81
N HIS A 75 -4.85 35.28 13.80
CA HIS A 75 -5.14 36.71 13.70
C HIS A 75 -6.61 37.01 14.02
N ARG A 76 -6.84 37.80 15.09
CA ARG A 76 -8.20 38.28 15.48
C ARG A 76 -8.92 39.06 14.37
N SER A 77 -8.17 39.75 13.51
CA SER A 77 -8.72 40.50 12.38
C SER A 77 -9.36 39.62 11.29
N LEU A 78 -9.11 38.31 11.36
CA LEU A 78 -9.70 37.28 10.54
C LEU A 78 -10.90 36.59 11.21
N GLU A 79 -11.40 37.08 12.35
CA GLU A 79 -12.71 36.72 12.96
C GLU A 79 -12.82 35.27 13.48
N ASP A 80 -12.69 34.27 12.61
CA ASP A 80 -12.99 32.85 12.87
C ASP A 80 -11.88 31.90 12.36
N VAL A 81 -11.94 30.62 12.72
CA VAL A 81 -11.01 29.56 12.28
C VAL A 81 -10.92 29.45 10.76
N HIS A 82 -12.06 29.48 10.07
CA HIS A 82 -12.16 29.28 8.62
C HIS A 82 -11.43 30.37 7.84
N MET A 83 -11.62 31.64 8.24
CA MET A 83 -10.98 32.78 7.60
C MET A 83 -9.47 32.83 7.87
N ASN A 84 -9.02 32.37 9.03
CA ASN A 84 -7.59 32.23 9.31
C ASN A 84 -6.94 31.19 8.38
N ILE A 85 -7.56 30.03 8.24
CA ILE A 85 -7.07 28.94 7.37
C ILE A 85 -7.15 29.35 5.89
N GLU A 86 -8.28 29.91 5.44
CA GLU A 86 -8.47 30.36 4.05
C GLU A 86 -7.48 31.49 3.67
N ALA A 87 -7.22 32.44 4.59
CA ALA A 87 -6.25 33.50 4.36
C ALA A 87 -4.81 32.96 4.33
N ALA A 88 -4.47 32.02 5.21
CA ALA A 88 -3.16 31.37 5.20
C ALA A 88 -2.94 30.58 3.91
N LEU A 89 -3.95 29.81 3.46
CA LEU A 89 -3.91 29.07 2.21
C LEU A 89 -3.75 30.02 1.01
N THR A 90 -4.58 31.06 0.93
CA THR A 90 -4.52 32.05 -0.15
C THR A 90 -3.19 32.78 -0.19
N LYS A 91 -2.58 33.09 0.97
CA LYS A 91 -1.26 33.72 1.05
C LYS A 91 -0.16 32.81 0.47
N ARG A 92 -0.29 31.49 0.59
CA ARG A 92 0.71 30.52 0.12
C ARG A 92 0.60 30.21 -1.37
N ILE A 93 -0.63 30.00 -1.87
CA ILE A 93 -0.86 29.49 -3.24
C ILE A 93 -1.68 30.44 -4.12
N GLY A 94 -1.96 31.66 -3.65
CA GLY A 94 -2.60 32.70 -4.43
C GLY A 94 -4.02 32.34 -4.87
N ALA A 95 -4.28 32.50 -6.16
CA ALA A 95 -5.62 32.35 -6.74
C ALA A 95 -6.21 30.94 -6.54
N ALA A 96 -5.38 29.89 -6.54
CA ALA A 96 -5.85 28.52 -6.30
C ALA A 96 -6.47 28.39 -4.90
N GLY A 97 -5.82 28.92 -3.87
CA GLY A 97 -6.36 28.94 -2.50
C GLY A 97 -7.64 29.75 -2.39
N ALA A 98 -7.71 30.91 -3.07
CA ALA A 98 -8.91 31.76 -3.07
C ALA A 98 -10.13 31.09 -3.73
N LYS A 99 -9.93 30.15 -4.67
CA LYS A 99 -11.03 29.42 -5.32
C LYS A 99 -11.74 28.45 -4.38
N LEU A 100 -11.14 28.08 -3.25
CA LEU A 100 -11.71 27.13 -2.29
C LEU A 100 -13.09 27.57 -1.77
N HIS A 101 -13.35 28.87 -1.68
CA HIS A 101 -14.64 29.40 -1.23
C HIS A 101 -15.79 29.16 -2.23
N THR A 102 -15.49 28.73 -3.47
CA THR A 102 -16.49 28.55 -4.52
C THR A 102 -17.55 27.51 -4.10
N ALA A 103 -18.82 27.80 -4.39
CA ALA A 103 -19.96 26.91 -4.12
C ALA A 103 -20.23 26.54 -2.64
N ARG A 104 -19.57 27.21 -1.69
CA ARG A 104 -19.70 26.98 -0.25
C ARG A 104 -20.03 28.28 0.48
N SER A 105 -20.60 28.19 1.68
CA SER A 105 -20.72 29.31 2.61
C SER A 105 -19.98 29.02 3.90
N ARG A 106 -19.73 30.06 4.71
CA ARG A 106 -19.31 29.80 6.09
C ARG A 106 -20.40 29.12 6.91
N ASN A 107 -21.68 29.31 6.57
CA ASN A 107 -22.79 28.77 7.36
C ASN A 107 -22.84 27.23 7.34
N ASP A 108 -22.73 26.62 6.15
CA ASP A 108 -22.71 25.17 6.01
C ASP A 108 -21.36 24.57 6.40
N GLN A 109 -20.26 25.32 6.27
CA GLN A 109 -18.94 24.96 6.80
C GLN A 109 -18.94 24.89 8.35
N ILE A 110 -19.47 25.89 9.05
CA ILE A 110 -19.58 25.89 10.52
C ILE A 110 -20.43 24.70 10.99
N ALA A 111 -21.55 24.43 10.30
CA ALA A 111 -22.41 23.30 10.63
C ALA A 111 -21.69 21.95 10.42
N LEU A 112 -20.88 21.84 9.36
CA LEU A 112 -20.09 20.65 9.07
C LEU A 112 -19.07 20.38 10.19
N ASP A 113 -18.25 21.38 10.51
CA ASP A 113 -17.17 21.25 11.49
C ASP A 113 -17.71 20.82 12.85
N LEU A 114 -18.84 21.42 13.26
CA LEU A 114 -19.48 21.09 14.53
C LEU A 114 -20.04 19.66 14.55
N ARG A 115 -20.60 19.18 13.43
CA ARG A 115 -21.07 17.79 13.34
C ARG A 115 -19.91 16.81 13.37
N LEU A 116 -18.84 17.08 12.64
CA LEU A 116 -17.63 16.24 12.68
C LEU A 116 -17.02 16.22 14.09
N TYR A 117 -16.94 17.38 14.76
CA TYR A 117 -16.50 17.49 16.15
C TYR A 117 -17.37 16.66 17.10
N VAL A 118 -18.69 16.85 17.08
CA VAL A 118 -19.59 16.09 17.97
C VAL A 118 -19.53 14.58 17.66
N LYS A 119 -19.41 14.21 16.38
CA LYS A 119 -19.25 12.80 15.97
C LYS A 119 -17.99 12.18 16.57
N ALA A 120 -16.86 12.90 16.52
CA ALA A 120 -15.61 12.48 17.14
C ALA A 120 -15.72 12.41 18.66
N GLU A 121 -16.30 13.42 19.31
CA GLU A 121 -16.43 13.47 20.77
C GLU A 121 -17.44 12.46 21.32
N ILE A 122 -18.47 12.08 20.57
CA ILE A 122 -19.35 10.95 20.93
C ILE A 122 -18.53 9.67 21.05
N ALA A 123 -17.60 9.41 20.12
CA ALA A 123 -16.73 8.23 20.18
C ALA A 123 -15.80 8.28 21.40
N GLU A 124 -15.16 9.42 21.64
CA GLU A 124 -14.26 9.64 22.79
C GLU A 124 -14.96 9.48 24.14
N VAL A 125 -16.10 10.16 24.33
CA VAL A 125 -16.89 10.05 25.57
C VAL A 125 -17.42 8.63 25.75
N SER A 126 -17.86 7.97 24.66
CA SER A 126 -18.30 6.58 24.72
C SER A 126 -17.18 5.67 25.20
N SER A 127 -15.95 5.84 24.68
CA SER A 127 -14.78 5.06 25.09
C SER A 127 -14.49 5.21 26.59
N ARG A 128 -14.43 6.45 27.08
CA ARG A 128 -14.16 6.74 28.50
C ARG A 128 -15.26 6.24 29.43
N LEU A 129 -16.50 6.30 28.97
CA LEU A 129 -17.64 5.72 29.68
C LEU A 129 -17.51 4.20 29.80
N ARG A 130 -16.97 3.52 28.77
CA ARG A 130 -16.66 2.08 28.84
C ARG A 130 -15.55 1.80 29.85
N ASP A 131 -14.52 2.64 29.93
CA ASP A 131 -13.45 2.47 30.93
C ASP A 131 -13.97 2.58 32.36
N LEU A 132 -14.88 3.52 32.60
CA LEU A 132 -15.60 3.61 33.88
C LEU A 132 -16.43 2.34 34.17
N GLN A 133 -17.20 1.85 33.18
CA GLN A 133 -17.97 0.60 33.35
C GLN A 133 -17.06 -0.61 33.62
N ARG A 134 -15.89 -0.68 32.97
CA ARG A 134 -14.88 -1.74 33.23
C ARG A 134 -14.28 -1.62 34.63
N ALA A 135 -13.98 -0.40 35.10
CA ALA A 135 -13.50 -0.16 36.46
C ALA A 135 -14.53 -0.60 37.51
N LEU A 136 -15.80 -0.24 37.32
CA LEU A 136 -16.93 -0.70 38.15
C LEU A 136 -17.07 -2.23 38.12
N LEU A 137 -16.97 -2.85 36.95
CA LEU A 137 -17.06 -4.31 36.80
C LEU A 137 -15.93 -5.02 37.54
N ARG A 138 -14.68 -4.54 37.40
CA ARG A 138 -13.52 -5.09 38.13
C ARG A 138 -13.71 -5.00 39.65
N LEU A 139 -14.23 -3.87 40.13
CA LEU A 139 -14.51 -3.71 41.56
C LEU A 139 -15.66 -4.65 42.01
N ALA A 140 -16.70 -4.80 41.20
CA ALA A 140 -17.79 -5.75 41.47
C ALA A 140 -17.31 -7.21 41.47
N GLU A 141 -16.39 -7.57 40.58
CA GLU A 141 -15.81 -8.91 40.51
C GLU A 141 -14.96 -9.25 41.73
N THR A 142 -14.05 -8.34 42.10
CA THR A 142 -13.11 -8.55 43.21
C THR A 142 -13.77 -8.51 44.59
N ARG A 143 -15.00 -7.97 44.68
CA ARG A 143 -15.75 -7.80 45.94
C ARG A 143 -17.13 -8.49 45.93
N ALA A 144 -17.30 -9.52 45.09
CA ALA A 144 -18.56 -10.26 44.89
C ALA A 144 -19.24 -10.77 46.17
N ASP A 145 -18.44 -11.05 47.19
CA ASP A 145 -18.85 -11.64 48.47
C ASP A 145 -19.00 -10.62 49.61
N VAL A 146 -18.77 -9.32 49.36
CA VAL A 146 -18.96 -8.27 50.36
C VAL A 146 -20.44 -7.98 50.53
N VAL A 147 -20.99 -8.36 51.69
CA VAL A 147 -22.37 -8.06 52.08
C VAL A 147 -22.45 -6.68 52.72
N MET A 148 -23.47 -5.90 52.35
CA MET A 148 -23.77 -4.58 52.91
C MET A 148 -25.28 -4.43 53.16
N PRO A 149 -25.70 -3.55 54.08
CA PRO A 149 -27.12 -3.22 54.19
C PRO A 149 -27.58 -2.51 52.91
N GLY A 150 -28.74 -2.88 52.38
CA GLY A 150 -29.44 -2.03 51.43
C GLY A 150 -29.97 -0.78 52.13
N TYR A 151 -30.31 0.26 51.37
CA TYR A 151 -30.88 1.50 51.95
C TYR A 151 -32.14 1.93 51.21
N THR A 152 -33.16 2.30 52.00
CA THR A 152 -34.36 3.00 51.53
C THR A 152 -34.57 4.20 52.44
N HIS A 153 -34.71 5.41 51.90
CA HIS A 153 -34.74 6.66 52.69
C HIS A 153 -33.53 6.82 53.63
N LEU A 154 -32.35 6.34 53.21
CA LEU A 154 -31.12 6.23 54.04
C LEU A 154 -31.29 5.42 55.34
N GLN A 155 -32.40 4.69 55.49
CA GLN A 155 -32.58 3.70 56.55
C GLN A 155 -32.09 2.34 56.07
N ARG A 156 -31.44 1.59 56.96
CA ARG A 156 -30.98 0.22 56.66
C ARG A 156 -32.19 -0.64 56.31
N ALA A 157 -32.07 -1.34 55.20
CA ALA A 157 -33.06 -2.24 54.65
C ALA A 157 -32.44 -3.62 54.44
N GLN A 158 -33.13 -4.50 53.72
CA GLN A 158 -32.70 -5.86 53.47
C GLN A 158 -31.25 -5.93 52.94
N PRO A 159 -30.43 -6.91 53.38
CA PRO A 159 -29.04 -7.04 52.93
C PRO A 159 -28.90 -7.23 51.42
N ILE A 160 -27.85 -6.68 50.83
CA ILE A 160 -27.43 -6.87 49.43
C ILE A 160 -25.91 -7.13 49.40
N THR A 161 -25.34 -7.39 48.22
CA THR A 161 -23.88 -7.36 48.05
C THR A 161 -23.44 -6.03 47.45
N LEU A 162 -22.21 -5.59 47.77
CA LEU A 162 -21.60 -4.41 47.15
C LEU A 162 -21.60 -4.53 45.63
N SER A 163 -21.32 -5.72 45.11
CA SER A 163 -21.33 -5.98 43.68
C SER A 163 -22.72 -5.82 43.07
N HIS A 164 -23.79 -6.18 43.77
CA HIS A 164 -25.15 -5.93 43.28
C HIS A 164 -25.42 -4.42 43.09
N TYR A 165 -24.94 -3.59 44.03
CA TYR A 165 -25.01 -2.12 43.90
C TYR A 165 -24.15 -1.60 42.74
N LEU A 166 -22.89 -2.05 42.62
CA LEU A 166 -21.98 -1.60 41.56
C LEU A 166 -22.48 -1.97 40.17
N LEU A 167 -23.06 -3.16 40.01
CA LEU A 167 -23.70 -3.58 38.76
C LEU A 167 -24.85 -2.65 38.38
N ALA A 168 -25.65 -2.15 39.34
CA ALA A 168 -26.72 -1.19 39.06
C ALA A 168 -26.18 0.16 38.53
N GLN A 169 -24.97 0.56 38.93
CA GLN A 169 -24.28 1.73 38.37
C GLN A 169 -23.86 1.48 36.92
N ILE A 170 -23.31 0.29 36.61
CA ILE A 170 -22.97 -0.12 35.23
C ILE A 170 -24.20 -0.05 34.31
N GLU A 171 -25.36 -0.52 34.78
CA GLU A 171 -26.60 -0.45 34.00
C GLU A 171 -27.03 0.99 33.73
N SER A 172 -26.76 1.91 34.66
CA SER A 172 -27.09 3.33 34.49
C SER A 172 -26.22 3.99 33.43
N PHE A 173 -24.92 3.72 33.45
CA PHE A 173 -24.00 4.17 32.41
C PHE A 173 -24.20 3.46 31.07
N GLU A 174 -24.75 2.23 31.04
CA GLU A 174 -25.11 1.58 29.77
C GLU A 174 -26.22 2.35 29.06
N ARG A 175 -27.22 2.82 29.81
CA ARG A 175 -28.27 3.65 29.24
C ARG A 175 -27.70 4.95 28.67
N ASP A 176 -26.64 5.49 29.25
CA ASP A 176 -25.97 6.67 28.69
C ASP A 176 -25.20 6.35 27.43
N SER A 177 -24.50 5.21 27.37
CA SER A 177 -23.85 4.77 26.14
C SER A 177 -24.85 4.50 25.01
N ASN A 178 -26.03 3.95 25.32
CA ASN A 178 -27.11 3.81 24.33
C ASN A 178 -27.60 5.17 23.81
N ARG A 179 -27.74 6.18 24.70
CA ARG A 179 -28.11 7.54 24.26
C ARG A 179 -27.06 8.18 23.36
N LEU A 180 -25.78 8.00 23.66
CA LEU A 180 -24.69 8.46 22.80
C LEU A 180 -24.74 7.80 21.41
N ARG A 181 -25.04 6.50 21.35
CA ARG A 181 -25.22 5.76 20.08
C ARG A 181 -26.42 6.28 19.28
N ASP A 182 -27.54 6.54 19.96
CA ASP A 182 -28.73 7.08 19.31
C ASP A 182 -28.47 8.51 18.79
N CYS A 183 -27.78 9.33 19.60
CA CYS A 183 -27.37 10.69 19.23
C CYS A 183 -26.47 10.69 17.99
N LEU A 184 -25.49 9.79 17.91
CA LEU A 184 -24.60 9.64 16.73
C LEU A 184 -25.41 9.48 15.43
N THR A 185 -26.49 8.69 15.46
CA THR A 185 -27.33 8.44 14.28
C THR A 185 -27.98 9.72 13.73
N ARG A 186 -28.27 10.70 14.59
CA ARG A 186 -28.84 12.01 14.21
C ARG A 186 -27.76 13.07 13.94
N THR A 187 -26.59 12.95 14.57
CA THR A 187 -25.41 13.77 14.27
C THR A 187 -24.85 13.47 12.87
N ASP A 188 -24.92 12.21 12.44
CA ASP A 188 -24.34 11.68 11.21
C ASP A 188 -25.11 12.06 9.93
N VAL A 189 -25.15 13.36 9.64
CA VAL A 189 -25.81 13.96 8.46
C VAL A 189 -24.93 15.06 7.88
N LEU A 190 -24.51 14.96 6.61
CA LEU A 190 -23.66 15.95 5.96
C LEU A 190 -24.44 17.25 5.62
N PRO A 191 -24.05 18.42 6.17
CA PRO A 191 -24.68 19.70 5.83
C PRO A 191 -23.99 20.44 4.67
N LEU A 192 -22.72 20.11 4.38
CA LEU A 192 -21.90 20.79 3.37
C LEU A 192 -22.52 20.72 1.97
N GLY A 193 -22.48 21.83 1.24
CA GLY A 193 -23.15 22.02 -0.05
C GLY A 193 -24.52 22.69 0.06
N SER A 194 -24.96 23.02 1.28
CA SER A 194 -26.20 23.80 1.53
C SER A 194 -26.01 25.31 1.28
N GLY A 195 -24.77 25.76 1.09
CA GLY A 195 -24.44 27.17 0.90
C GLY A 195 -24.93 28.00 2.09
N ALA A 196 -25.38 29.23 1.82
CA ALA A 196 -25.87 30.09 2.90
C ALA A 196 -27.25 29.68 3.43
N LEU A 197 -28.13 29.18 2.53
CA LEU A 197 -29.49 28.68 2.81
C LEU A 197 -30.18 28.03 1.58
N ALA A 198 -29.69 28.25 0.35
CA ALA A 198 -30.32 27.83 -0.90
C ALA A 198 -29.44 26.92 -1.77
N GLY A 199 -28.31 26.43 -1.24
CA GLY A 199 -27.28 25.76 -2.03
C GLY A 199 -26.53 26.74 -2.96
N SER A 200 -25.83 26.15 -3.93
CA SER A 200 -25.10 26.85 -4.98
C SER A 200 -25.65 26.44 -6.35
N ALA A 201 -25.61 27.37 -7.32
CA ALA A 201 -25.89 27.04 -8.73
C ALA A 201 -24.77 26.18 -9.36
N ILE A 202 -23.59 26.17 -8.74
CA ILE A 202 -22.52 25.20 -9.02
C ILE A 202 -22.83 23.96 -8.19
N VAL A 203 -23.39 22.95 -8.84
CA VAL A 203 -23.87 21.72 -8.18
C VAL A 203 -22.67 20.81 -7.89
N LEU A 204 -22.41 20.58 -6.61
CA LEU A 204 -21.43 19.61 -6.14
C LEU A 204 -22.11 18.30 -5.73
N ASP A 205 -21.41 17.18 -5.92
CA ASP A 205 -21.89 15.86 -5.48
C ASP A 205 -21.77 15.72 -3.96
N ARG A 206 -22.87 16.02 -3.25
CA ARG A 206 -22.94 15.95 -1.79
C ARG A 206 -22.88 14.52 -1.27
N GLU A 207 -23.36 13.54 -2.01
CA GLU A 207 -23.28 12.13 -1.61
C GLU A 207 -21.83 11.64 -1.64
N GLN A 208 -21.05 12.09 -2.63
CA GLN A 208 -19.62 11.83 -2.66
C GLN A 208 -18.90 12.55 -1.52
N ILE A 209 -19.20 13.83 -1.25
CA ILE A 209 -18.63 14.54 -0.09
C ILE A 209 -18.97 13.81 1.23
N ALA A 210 -20.18 13.26 1.34
CA ALA A 210 -20.59 12.49 2.52
C ALA A 210 -19.73 11.25 2.69
N ARG A 211 -19.48 10.48 1.61
CA ARG A 211 -18.55 9.35 1.62
C ARG A 211 -17.12 9.77 1.96
N ASP A 212 -16.63 10.85 1.34
CA ASP A 212 -15.27 11.38 1.56
C ASP A 212 -15.05 11.77 3.03
N LEU A 213 -16.09 12.24 3.73
CA LEU A 213 -16.06 12.66 5.14
C LEU A 213 -16.67 11.62 6.11
N GLY A 214 -17.05 10.45 5.62
CA GLY A 214 -17.57 9.33 6.43
C GLY A 214 -18.99 9.51 6.98
N PHE A 215 -19.84 10.36 6.40
CA PHE A 215 -21.26 10.50 6.76
C PHE A 215 -22.15 9.44 6.10
N SER A 216 -23.17 8.93 6.81
CA SER A 216 -24.12 7.96 6.24
C SER A 216 -25.18 8.54 5.30
N ARG A 217 -25.42 9.86 5.36
CA ARG A 217 -26.42 10.55 4.55
C ARG A 217 -26.17 12.06 4.47
N VAL A 218 -26.78 12.69 3.48
CA VAL A 218 -26.80 14.16 3.32
C VAL A 218 -28.04 14.78 3.96
N SER A 219 -27.98 16.06 4.32
CA SER A 219 -29.19 16.81 4.71
C SER A 219 -30.07 17.09 3.48
N GLU A 220 -31.39 16.99 3.65
CA GLU A 220 -32.35 17.13 2.55
C GLU A 220 -32.83 18.57 2.33
N ASN A 221 -32.76 19.44 3.34
CA ASN A 221 -33.18 20.84 3.26
C ASN A 221 -32.03 21.78 3.64
N SER A 222 -31.66 22.70 2.74
CA SER A 222 -30.52 23.60 2.94
C SER A 222 -30.74 24.70 3.98
N VAL A 223 -31.99 25.10 4.23
CA VAL A 223 -32.33 26.08 5.28
C VAL A 223 -32.19 25.45 6.66
N ASP A 224 -32.66 24.21 6.78
CA ASP A 224 -32.52 23.40 7.99
C ASP A 224 -31.06 23.05 8.28
N ALA A 225 -30.33 22.56 7.27
CA ALA A 225 -28.95 22.10 7.40
C ALA A 225 -27.99 23.13 8.03
N VAL A 226 -28.18 24.42 7.72
CA VAL A 226 -27.34 25.50 8.25
C VAL A 226 -27.85 26.07 9.58
N GLY A 227 -29.12 25.86 9.91
CA GLY A 227 -29.75 26.33 11.15
C GLY A 227 -29.82 25.29 12.26
N ASP A 228 -29.70 24.01 11.94
CA ASP A 228 -29.87 22.90 12.89
C ASP A 228 -28.75 22.87 13.95
N ARG A 229 -29.15 22.76 15.22
CA ARG A 229 -28.28 22.48 16.38
C ARG A 229 -28.91 21.46 17.34
N ASP A 230 -29.91 20.71 16.91
CA ASP A 230 -30.57 19.69 17.73
C ASP A 230 -29.57 18.62 18.16
N PHE A 231 -28.62 18.25 17.28
CA PHE A 231 -27.55 17.32 17.60
C PHE A 231 -26.63 17.82 18.73
N VAL A 232 -26.42 19.14 18.85
CA VAL A 232 -25.64 19.75 19.95
C VAL A 232 -26.44 19.72 21.25
N CYS A 233 -27.70 20.12 21.20
CA CYS A 233 -28.62 20.07 22.35
C CYS A 233 -28.74 18.63 22.89
N GLU A 234 -28.90 17.66 21.99
CA GLU A 234 -29.02 16.25 22.34
C GLU A 234 -27.71 15.69 22.93
N PHE A 235 -26.57 16.04 22.34
CA PHE A 235 -25.29 15.61 22.89
C PHE A 235 -25.04 16.21 24.28
N LEU A 236 -25.30 17.52 24.47
CA LEU A 236 -25.25 18.16 25.79
C LEU A 236 -26.21 17.51 26.80
N PHE A 237 -27.40 17.07 26.36
CA PHE A 237 -28.31 16.29 27.18
C PHE A 237 -27.71 14.93 27.58
N CYS A 238 -27.04 14.24 26.66
CA CYS A 238 -26.34 12.99 26.97
C CYS A 238 -25.24 13.22 28.03
N LEU A 239 -24.43 14.27 27.86
CA LEU A 239 -23.37 14.63 28.82
C LEU A 239 -23.96 15.02 30.19
N ALA A 240 -25.07 15.77 30.22
CA ALA A 240 -25.80 16.08 31.45
C ALA A 240 -26.30 14.81 32.16
N MET A 241 -26.83 13.83 31.43
CA MET A 241 -27.26 12.55 32.02
C MET A 241 -26.11 11.76 32.63
N ILE A 242 -24.94 11.73 31.96
CA ILE A 242 -23.72 11.13 32.50
C ILE A 242 -23.31 11.85 33.80
N GLY A 243 -23.30 13.19 33.77
CA GLY A 243 -23.03 14.02 34.95
C GLY A 243 -23.98 13.76 36.11
N MET A 244 -25.27 13.54 35.83
CA MET A 244 -26.27 13.17 36.84
C MET A 244 -25.98 11.82 37.49
N HIS A 245 -25.66 10.79 36.69
CA HIS A 245 -25.32 9.47 37.24
C HIS A 245 -24.01 9.49 38.03
N LEU A 246 -22.98 10.19 37.54
CA LEU A 246 -21.75 10.43 38.29
C LEU A 246 -22.03 11.16 39.61
N SER A 247 -22.87 12.20 39.60
CA SER A 247 -23.26 12.94 40.80
C SER A 247 -23.96 12.06 41.83
N ARG A 248 -24.79 11.09 41.41
CA ARG A 248 -25.46 10.16 42.34
C ARG A 248 -24.46 9.17 42.95
N LEU A 249 -23.54 8.64 42.14
CA LEU A 249 -22.46 7.79 42.61
C LEU A 249 -21.54 8.55 43.58
N SER A 250 -21.23 9.82 43.29
CA SER A 250 -20.49 10.70 44.20
C SER A 250 -21.17 10.80 45.56
N GLU A 251 -22.48 11.04 45.59
CA GLU A 251 -23.24 11.19 46.85
C GLU A 251 -23.10 9.96 47.74
N ASP A 252 -23.29 8.77 47.16
CA ASP A 252 -23.18 7.51 47.89
C ASP A 252 -21.74 7.30 48.41
N LEU A 253 -20.72 7.56 47.59
CA LEU A 253 -19.31 7.42 48.01
C LEU A 253 -18.90 8.43 49.10
N ILE A 254 -19.38 9.68 49.01
CA ILE A 254 -19.13 10.71 50.04
C ILE A 254 -19.73 10.26 51.37
N ILE A 255 -21.01 9.86 51.38
CA ILE A 255 -21.71 9.40 52.59
C ILE A 255 -21.02 8.16 53.16
N TRP A 256 -20.65 7.20 52.32
CA TRP A 256 -20.00 5.96 52.75
C TRP A 256 -18.59 6.16 53.30
N SER A 257 -17.94 7.27 52.95
CA SER A 257 -16.62 7.63 53.48
C SER A 257 -16.64 8.36 54.82
N THR A 258 -17.82 8.79 55.31
CA THR A 258 -17.90 9.45 56.61
C THR A 258 -17.63 8.47 57.75
N HIS A 259 -17.28 8.99 58.92
CA HIS A 259 -16.99 8.17 60.09
C HIS A 259 -18.22 7.37 60.59
N GLU A 260 -19.42 7.91 60.40
CA GLU A 260 -20.69 7.29 60.79
C GLU A 260 -20.99 6.02 59.99
N PHE A 261 -20.65 5.98 58.70
CA PHE A 261 -20.79 4.79 57.85
C PHE A 261 -19.51 3.95 57.86
N GLY A 262 -18.37 4.55 57.50
CA GLY A 262 -17.06 3.90 57.47
C GLY A 262 -17.01 2.71 56.53
N PHE A 263 -17.69 2.79 55.39
CA PHE A 263 -17.81 1.72 54.41
C PHE A 263 -16.67 1.73 53.40
N VAL A 264 -16.26 2.92 52.97
CA VAL A 264 -15.16 3.10 52.00
C VAL A 264 -14.17 4.15 52.47
N GLU A 265 -12.95 4.09 51.97
CA GLU A 265 -11.93 5.13 52.14
C GLU A 265 -11.23 5.39 50.81
N PHE A 266 -11.11 6.67 50.47
CA PHE A 266 -10.40 7.14 49.29
C PHE A 266 -8.88 7.05 49.51
N SER A 267 -8.14 6.75 48.44
CA SER A 267 -6.68 6.74 48.48
C SER A 267 -6.11 8.15 48.59
N ASP A 268 -4.85 8.27 48.98
CA ASP A 268 -4.18 9.57 49.09
C ASP A 268 -4.06 10.28 47.73
N ALA A 269 -3.97 9.53 46.62
CA ALA A 269 -3.88 10.10 45.26
C ALA A 269 -5.17 10.82 44.82
N PHE A 270 -6.32 10.41 45.37
CA PHE A 270 -7.64 10.95 45.01
C PHE A 270 -8.34 11.68 46.18
N SER A 271 -7.59 12.00 47.23
CA SER A 271 -8.07 12.76 48.40
C SER A 271 -7.25 14.01 48.61
N THR A 272 -7.81 15.01 49.30
CA THR A 272 -7.01 16.10 49.86
C THR A 272 -6.94 16.00 51.39
N GLY A 273 -5.81 16.43 51.93
CA GLY A 273 -5.64 16.62 53.37
C GLY A 273 -6.08 18.02 53.79
N SER A 274 -6.65 18.14 54.99
CA SER A 274 -6.87 19.47 55.59
C SER A 274 -5.55 20.09 56.03
N SER A 275 -5.35 21.37 55.73
CA SER A 275 -4.17 22.13 56.17
C SER A 275 -4.12 22.34 57.69
N LEU A 276 -5.25 22.19 58.40
CA LEU A 276 -5.36 22.37 59.86
C LEU A 276 -5.59 21.06 60.62
N MET A 277 -6.17 20.03 59.98
CA MET A 277 -6.60 18.78 60.63
C MET A 277 -5.90 17.59 59.97
N PRO A 278 -4.75 17.12 60.49
CA PRO A 278 -3.90 16.13 59.83
C PRO A 278 -4.57 14.78 59.55
N GLN A 279 -5.57 14.40 60.35
CA GLN A 279 -6.31 13.16 60.21
C GLN A 279 -7.44 13.21 59.16
N LYS A 280 -7.80 14.39 58.65
CA LYS A 280 -8.99 14.58 57.81
C LYS A 280 -8.64 14.38 56.33
N ARG A 281 -9.14 13.30 55.74
CA ARG A 281 -9.18 13.05 54.29
C ARG A 281 -10.55 13.46 53.73
N ASN A 282 -10.58 14.30 52.71
CA ASN A 282 -11.82 14.74 52.08
C ASN A 282 -12.01 14.08 50.69
N PRO A 283 -13.26 13.67 50.35
CA PRO A 283 -13.58 13.04 49.07
C PRO A 283 -13.76 14.06 47.92
N ASP A 284 -12.81 14.98 47.78
CA ASP A 284 -12.92 16.18 46.93
C ASP A 284 -13.25 15.86 45.46
N MET A 285 -12.70 14.77 44.91
CA MET A 285 -12.96 14.37 43.52
C MET A 285 -14.44 14.07 43.29
N ALA A 286 -15.08 13.39 44.25
CA ALA A 286 -16.50 13.10 44.21
C ALA A 286 -17.34 14.38 44.44
N GLU A 287 -16.93 15.25 45.37
CA GLU A 287 -17.60 16.52 45.66
C GLU A 287 -17.57 17.49 44.48
N LEU A 288 -16.41 17.66 43.85
CA LEU A 288 -16.22 18.51 42.67
C LEU A 288 -17.01 17.97 41.47
N THR A 289 -17.04 16.65 41.29
CA THR A 289 -17.83 16.03 40.20
C THR A 289 -19.33 16.26 40.40
N ARG A 290 -19.83 16.11 41.64
CA ARG A 290 -21.21 16.47 42.01
C ARG A 290 -21.51 17.94 41.72
N GLY A 291 -20.57 18.85 42.02
CA GLY A 291 -20.71 20.27 41.68
C GLY A 291 -20.71 20.55 40.17
N LYS A 292 -19.81 19.88 39.42
CA LYS A 292 -19.67 20.02 37.96
C LYS A 292 -20.90 19.56 37.18
N ALA A 293 -21.72 18.67 37.72
CA ALA A 293 -23.02 18.31 37.12
C ALA A 293 -23.92 19.54 36.90
N GLY A 294 -23.91 20.50 37.84
CA GLY A 294 -24.64 21.77 37.68
C GLY A 294 -24.15 22.61 36.50
N ARG A 295 -22.85 22.54 36.17
CA ARG A 295 -22.28 23.22 35.00
C ARG A 295 -22.78 22.61 33.70
N LEU A 296 -22.80 21.28 33.59
CA LEU A 296 -23.32 20.57 32.43
C LEU A 296 -24.80 20.91 32.18
N TYR A 297 -25.60 21.00 33.25
CA TYR A 297 -27.01 21.41 33.14
C TYR A 297 -27.14 22.86 32.68
N GLY A 298 -26.31 23.75 33.22
CA GLY A 298 -26.27 25.16 32.82
C GLY A 298 -25.95 25.33 31.35
N ASN A 299 -24.97 24.60 30.83
CA ASN A 299 -24.57 24.63 29.42
C ASN A 299 -25.70 24.14 28.50
N LEU A 300 -26.37 23.04 28.86
CA LEU A 300 -27.57 22.58 28.13
C LEU A 300 -28.67 23.63 28.11
N MET A 301 -28.99 24.22 29.27
CA MET A 301 -30.04 25.25 29.37
C MET A 301 -29.67 26.52 28.61
N SER A 302 -28.39 26.89 28.58
CA SER A 302 -27.88 27.98 27.76
C SER A 302 -28.16 27.71 26.28
N MET A 303 -27.77 26.53 25.79
CA MET A 303 -27.95 26.18 24.37
C MET A 303 -29.43 26.12 23.96
N LEU A 304 -30.30 25.51 24.78
CA LEU A 304 -31.75 25.52 24.55
C LEU A 304 -32.30 26.95 24.51
N THR A 305 -31.78 27.84 25.35
CA THR A 305 -32.21 29.25 25.41
C THR A 305 -31.73 30.05 24.20
N VAL A 306 -30.54 29.76 23.68
CA VAL A 306 -30.05 30.33 22.42
C VAL A 306 -30.97 29.91 21.28
N MET A 307 -31.32 28.62 21.17
CA MET A 307 -32.08 28.09 20.04
C MET A 307 -33.57 28.46 20.02
N LYS A 308 -34.23 28.67 21.19
CA LYS A 308 -35.71 28.76 21.28
C LYS A 308 -36.41 29.82 20.43
N ALA A 309 -35.72 30.91 20.06
CA ALA A 309 -36.32 32.11 19.48
C ALA A 309 -35.56 32.64 18.25
N LEU A 310 -34.71 31.81 17.62
CA LEU A 310 -34.01 32.20 16.40
C LEU A 310 -34.94 32.09 15.19
N PRO A 311 -34.89 33.05 14.24
CA PRO A 311 -35.47 32.86 12.91
C PRO A 311 -34.86 31.64 12.20
N SER A 312 -35.56 31.09 11.19
CA SER A 312 -35.04 29.98 10.38
C SER A 312 -33.69 30.32 9.72
N SER A 313 -32.90 29.29 9.38
CA SER A 313 -31.53 29.37 8.85
C SER A 313 -30.46 29.81 9.87
N TYR A 314 -29.26 30.10 9.38
CA TYR A 314 -28.12 30.48 10.19
C TYR A 314 -28.25 31.90 10.76
N ASN A 315 -28.14 32.02 12.08
CA ASN A 315 -28.07 33.30 12.79
C ASN A 315 -26.79 33.37 13.61
N ARG A 316 -26.21 34.55 13.75
CA ARG A 316 -24.92 34.73 14.41
C ARG A 316 -24.97 34.39 15.91
N ASP A 317 -26.15 34.44 16.53
CA ASP A 317 -26.43 33.95 17.87
C ASP A 317 -25.92 32.52 18.09
N MET A 318 -25.92 31.70 17.04
CA MET A 318 -25.37 30.34 17.06
C MET A 318 -23.84 30.29 17.25
N GLN A 319 -23.13 31.41 17.40
CA GLN A 319 -21.72 31.37 17.82
C GLN A 319 -21.55 31.06 19.31
N GLU A 320 -22.61 31.20 20.10
CA GLU A 320 -22.64 30.83 21.52
C GLU A 320 -22.74 29.29 21.74
N ASP A 321 -22.77 28.49 20.67
CA ASP A 321 -22.86 27.03 20.75
C ASP A 321 -21.57 26.35 21.24
N LYS A 322 -20.41 26.82 20.77
CA LYS A 322 -19.09 26.16 20.91
C LYS A 322 -18.59 26.13 22.34
N GLN A 323 -18.64 27.26 23.06
CA GLN A 323 -18.07 27.32 24.41
C GLN A 323 -18.79 26.39 25.39
N ALA A 324 -20.12 26.38 25.34
CA ALA A 324 -20.95 25.49 26.15
C ALA A 324 -20.72 24.02 25.79
N LEU A 325 -20.54 23.71 24.50
CA LEU A 325 -20.21 22.38 24.01
C LEU A 325 -18.83 21.93 24.51
N PHE A 326 -17.77 22.71 24.25
CA PHE A 326 -16.39 22.36 24.59
C PHE A 326 -16.19 22.18 26.10
N ASP A 327 -16.67 23.11 26.93
CA ASP A 327 -16.58 22.97 28.39
C ASP A 327 -17.33 21.73 28.91
N SER A 328 -18.45 21.35 28.28
CA SER A 328 -19.20 20.15 28.66
C SER A 328 -18.46 18.87 28.29
N VAL A 329 -17.84 18.84 27.11
CA VAL A 329 -17.01 17.72 26.64
C VAL A 329 -15.82 17.53 27.57
N ASP A 330 -15.03 18.59 27.80
CA ASP A 330 -13.85 18.55 28.66
C ASP A 330 -14.22 18.12 30.09
N THR A 331 -15.26 18.74 30.66
CA THR A 331 -15.75 18.41 32.00
C THR A 331 -16.15 16.94 32.12
N THR A 332 -16.84 16.39 31.11
CA THR A 332 -17.32 15.01 31.13
C THR A 332 -16.16 14.02 30.96
N LYS A 333 -15.26 14.25 29.99
CA LYS A 333 -14.10 13.38 29.74
C LYS A 333 -13.22 13.28 30.99
N THR A 334 -12.87 14.41 31.60
CA THR A 334 -12.06 14.43 32.83
C THR A 334 -12.78 13.75 34.00
N ALA A 335 -14.09 13.96 34.17
CA ALA A 335 -14.82 13.30 35.25
C ALA A 335 -14.86 11.78 35.09
N LEU A 336 -15.05 11.28 33.86
CA LEU A 336 -15.02 9.85 33.56
C LEU A 336 -13.64 9.23 33.81
N GLU A 337 -12.56 9.89 33.38
CA GLU A 337 -11.18 9.47 33.64
C GLU A 337 -10.88 9.36 35.14
N VAL A 338 -11.21 10.42 35.89
CA VAL A 338 -10.99 10.46 37.35
C VAL A 338 -11.73 9.32 38.04
N PHE A 339 -12.99 9.07 37.68
CA PHE A 339 -13.75 7.97 38.30
C PHE A 339 -13.22 6.59 37.90
N ALA A 340 -12.83 6.40 36.64
CA ALA A 340 -12.26 5.14 36.17
C ALA A 340 -10.94 4.81 36.89
N ALA A 341 -10.13 5.81 37.21
CA ALA A 341 -8.87 5.66 37.94
C ALA A 341 -9.06 5.56 39.46
N MET A 342 -10.02 6.29 40.04
CA MET A 342 -10.27 6.35 41.48
C MET A 342 -10.93 5.08 42.03
N LEU A 343 -11.90 4.50 41.31
CA LEU A 343 -12.70 3.37 41.81
C LEU A 343 -11.86 2.12 42.18
N PRO A 344 -10.85 1.70 41.38
CA PRO A 344 -9.98 0.57 41.75
C PRO A 344 -9.17 0.77 43.03
N GLU A 345 -8.86 2.02 43.39
CA GLU A 345 -8.07 2.34 44.58
C GLU A 345 -8.91 2.48 45.87
N LEU A 346 -10.24 2.47 45.76
CA LEU A 346 -11.12 2.56 46.93
C LEU A 346 -10.87 1.39 47.88
N LYS A 347 -10.54 1.74 49.13
CA LYS A 347 -10.43 0.77 50.21
C LYS A 347 -11.82 0.45 50.75
N ILE A 348 -12.21 -0.82 50.66
CA ILE A 348 -13.52 -1.30 51.12
C ILE A 348 -13.41 -1.94 52.51
N TYR A 349 -14.16 -1.40 53.48
CA TYR A 349 -14.21 -1.92 54.85
C TYR A 349 -15.27 -3.02 55.00
N ARG A 350 -14.94 -4.22 54.53
CA ARG A 350 -15.81 -5.41 54.55
C ARG A 350 -16.48 -5.66 55.91
N GLU A 351 -15.72 -5.60 57.00
CA GLU A 351 -16.25 -5.88 58.34
C GLU A 351 -17.32 -4.87 58.77
N ARG A 352 -17.14 -3.59 58.44
CA ARG A 352 -18.10 -2.51 58.72
C ARG A 352 -19.38 -2.68 57.91
N MET A 353 -19.25 -2.98 56.62
CA MET A 353 -20.40 -3.26 55.76
C MET A 353 -21.17 -4.49 56.23
N HIS A 354 -20.47 -5.57 56.58
CA HIS A 354 -21.08 -6.79 57.10
C HIS A 354 -21.78 -6.54 58.44
N ALA A 355 -21.15 -5.84 59.38
CA ALA A 355 -21.76 -5.47 60.66
C ALA A 355 -23.04 -4.64 60.47
N GLY A 356 -23.07 -3.74 59.47
CA GLY A 356 -24.26 -2.99 59.11
C GLY A 356 -25.39 -3.85 58.55
N ALA A 357 -25.06 -4.98 57.91
CA ALA A 357 -26.02 -5.92 57.33
C ALA A 357 -26.47 -7.04 58.30
N SER A 358 -25.75 -7.22 59.41
CA SER A 358 -26.03 -8.27 60.41
C SER A 358 -27.12 -7.93 61.41
N ASP A 359 -27.77 -6.76 61.31
CA ASP A 359 -28.89 -6.42 62.18
C ASP A 359 -30.06 -7.40 61.93
N PRO A 360 -30.46 -8.22 62.94
CA PRO A 360 -31.51 -9.21 62.79
C PRO A 360 -32.86 -8.64 62.35
N HIS A 361 -33.12 -7.35 62.62
CA HIS A 361 -34.33 -6.67 62.19
C HIS A 361 -34.43 -6.53 60.66
N LEU A 362 -33.31 -6.55 59.94
CA LEU A 362 -33.28 -6.49 58.48
C LEU A 362 -33.85 -7.74 57.80
N LEU A 363 -34.03 -8.83 58.57
CA LEU A 363 -34.59 -10.11 58.13
C LEU A 363 -36.04 -10.31 58.62
N ALA A 364 -36.69 -9.25 59.10
CA ALA A 364 -38.11 -9.29 59.49
C ALA A 364 -39.02 -9.67 58.30
N THR A 365 -38.71 -9.21 57.09
CA THR A 365 -39.43 -9.62 55.88
C THR A 365 -39.25 -11.11 55.61
N ASP A 366 -38.03 -11.62 55.73
CA ASP A 366 -37.72 -13.05 55.55
C ASP A 366 -38.46 -13.91 56.61
N LEU A 367 -38.66 -13.38 57.83
CA LEU A 367 -39.47 -14.01 58.89
C LEU A 367 -40.98 -13.99 58.56
N ALA A 368 -41.48 -12.93 57.93
CA ALA A 368 -42.87 -12.87 57.47
C ALA A 368 -43.09 -13.86 56.31
N GLU A 369 -42.16 -13.91 55.35
CA GLU A 369 -42.19 -14.87 54.24
C GLU A 369 -42.12 -16.33 54.72
N TYR A 370 -41.41 -16.62 55.82
CA TYR A 370 -41.42 -17.94 56.44
C TYR A 370 -42.84 -18.38 56.84
N LEU A 371 -43.64 -17.50 57.45
CA LEU A 371 -45.04 -17.79 57.77
C LEU A 371 -45.90 -17.91 56.51
N VAL A 372 -45.65 -17.07 55.50
CA VAL A 372 -46.36 -17.14 54.21
C VAL A 372 -46.11 -18.47 53.52
N LYS A 373 -44.87 -18.97 53.52
CA LYS A 373 -44.52 -20.30 52.98
C LYS A 373 -45.20 -21.44 53.75
N LYS A 374 -45.71 -21.18 54.96
CA LYS A 374 -46.50 -22.13 55.77
C LYS A 374 -48.01 -21.87 55.70
N GLY A 375 -48.47 -21.03 54.77
CA GLY A 375 -49.89 -20.84 54.46
C GLY A 375 -50.54 -19.60 55.08
N THR A 376 -49.81 -18.76 55.81
CA THR A 376 -50.36 -17.51 56.37
C THR A 376 -50.45 -16.41 55.29
N PRO A 377 -51.58 -15.72 55.11
CA PRO A 377 -51.65 -14.54 54.23
C PRO A 377 -50.63 -13.46 54.64
N PHE A 378 -49.98 -12.78 53.68
CA PHE A 378 -48.88 -11.85 53.97
C PHE A 378 -49.24 -10.74 54.98
N ARG A 379 -50.44 -10.16 54.89
CA ARG A 379 -50.88 -9.11 55.83
C ARG A 379 -50.93 -9.63 57.27
N GLU A 380 -51.41 -10.85 57.47
CA GLU A 380 -51.44 -11.51 58.77
C GLU A 380 -50.02 -11.89 59.25
N ALA A 381 -49.19 -12.44 58.37
CA ALA A 381 -47.78 -12.74 58.68
C ALA A 381 -47.00 -11.48 59.07
N HIS A 382 -47.21 -10.37 58.36
CA HIS A 382 -46.61 -9.07 58.65
C HIS A 382 -47.09 -8.52 59.99
N GLU A 383 -48.38 -8.63 60.33
CA GLU A 383 -48.88 -8.23 61.67
C GLU A 383 -48.29 -9.08 62.80
N ILE A 384 -48.17 -10.41 62.59
CA ILE A 384 -47.54 -11.33 63.54
C ILE A 384 -46.08 -10.93 63.75
N VAL A 385 -45.32 -10.74 62.67
CA VAL A 385 -43.92 -10.31 62.75
C VAL A 385 -43.79 -8.91 63.35
N GLY A 386 -44.69 -7.98 63.02
CA GLY A 386 -44.72 -6.64 63.62
C GLY A 386 -44.87 -6.69 65.14
N LYS A 387 -45.71 -7.60 65.67
CA LYS A 387 -45.83 -7.85 67.12
C LYS A 387 -44.56 -8.47 67.71
N ILE A 388 -43.87 -9.35 66.98
CA ILE A 388 -42.60 -9.94 67.41
C ILE A 388 -41.49 -8.88 67.44
N VAL A 389 -41.41 -8.01 66.42
CA VAL A 389 -40.47 -6.88 66.35
C VAL A 389 -40.74 -5.90 67.50
N ALA A 390 -42.00 -5.53 67.73
CA ALA A 390 -42.38 -4.68 68.87
C ALA A 390 -41.98 -5.31 70.21
N HIS A 391 -42.14 -6.62 70.36
CA HIS A 391 -41.70 -7.35 71.55
C HIS A 391 -40.18 -7.34 71.71
N SER A 392 -39.44 -7.61 70.63
CA SER A 392 -37.97 -7.57 70.58
C SER A 392 -37.44 -6.19 71.02
N ILE A 393 -37.99 -5.12 70.46
CA ILE A 393 -37.63 -3.73 70.83
C ILE A 393 -37.98 -3.43 72.30
N ALA A 394 -39.21 -3.73 72.73
CA ALA A 394 -39.68 -3.41 74.07
C ALA A 394 -38.91 -4.13 75.19
N ASN A 395 -38.24 -5.25 74.88
CA ASN A 395 -37.50 -6.06 75.85
C ASN A 395 -35.98 -6.01 75.65
N GLY A 396 -35.49 -5.28 74.64
CA GLY A 396 -34.06 -5.20 74.34
C GLY A 396 -33.43 -6.53 73.93
N ILE A 397 -34.21 -7.46 73.36
CA ILE A 397 -33.75 -8.79 72.92
C ILE A 397 -33.64 -8.78 71.40
N PRO A 398 -32.49 -9.11 70.79
CA PRO A 398 -32.35 -9.21 69.33
C PRO A 398 -33.40 -10.13 68.68
N LEU A 399 -33.87 -9.79 67.48
CA LEU A 399 -34.98 -10.52 66.84
C LEU A 399 -34.69 -12.03 66.65
N ASN A 400 -33.43 -12.38 66.42
CA ASN A 400 -32.94 -13.76 66.29
C ASN A 400 -32.79 -14.51 67.63
N GLU A 401 -32.85 -13.82 68.77
CA GLU A 401 -32.75 -14.40 70.12
C GLU A 401 -34.12 -14.60 70.79
N VAL A 402 -35.22 -14.23 70.13
CA VAL A 402 -36.57 -14.53 70.61
C VAL A 402 -36.78 -16.05 70.60
N SER A 403 -36.92 -16.65 71.78
CA SER A 403 -36.97 -18.10 71.93
C SER A 403 -38.12 -18.75 71.14
N LEU A 404 -37.92 -19.96 70.62
CA LEU A 404 -38.94 -20.69 69.86
C LEU A 404 -40.25 -20.86 70.64
N SER A 405 -40.17 -21.08 71.96
CA SER A 405 -41.34 -21.19 72.83
C SER A 405 -42.14 -19.89 72.88
N LYS A 406 -41.47 -18.73 72.75
CA LYS A 406 -42.11 -17.42 72.67
C LYS A 406 -42.64 -17.13 71.26
N LEU A 407 -41.89 -17.45 70.21
CA LEU A 407 -42.35 -17.34 68.82
C LEU A 407 -43.64 -18.14 68.58
N LYS A 408 -43.72 -19.37 69.11
CA LYS A 408 -44.93 -20.22 69.06
C LYS A 408 -46.18 -19.61 69.70
N ARG A 409 -46.02 -18.63 70.61
CA ARG A 409 -47.16 -17.88 71.19
C ARG A 409 -47.71 -16.82 70.24
N PHE A 410 -46.90 -16.33 69.29
CA PHE A 410 -47.35 -15.39 68.27
C PHE A 410 -47.97 -16.13 67.07
N SER A 411 -47.45 -17.30 66.70
CA SER A 411 -48.06 -18.21 65.72
C SER A 411 -47.62 -19.66 65.94
N PRO A 412 -48.53 -20.65 65.90
CA PRO A 412 -48.16 -22.06 66.07
C PRO A 412 -47.30 -22.61 64.92
N LEU A 413 -47.17 -21.89 63.80
CA LEU A 413 -46.45 -22.32 62.60
C LEU A 413 -44.91 -22.19 62.72
N PHE A 414 -44.39 -21.51 63.75
CA PHE A 414 -42.96 -21.44 64.00
C PHE A 414 -42.40 -22.78 64.49
N ASP A 415 -41.30 -23.23 63.89
CA ASP A 415 -40.58 -24.44 64.28
C ASP A 415 -39.06 -24.17 64.39
N SER A 416 -38.28 -25.17 64.80
CA SER A 416 -36.83 -25.07 65.01
C SER A 416 -36.03 -24.58 63.80
N ASP A 417 -36.58 -24.72 62.59
CA ASP A 417 -35.99 -24.21 61.35
C ASP A 417 -36.08 -22.69 61.18
N VAL A 418 -36.89 -21.97 61.99
CA VAL A 418 -36.98 -20.50 61.97
C VAL A 418 -35.64 -19.83 62.24
N ALA A 419 -34.76 -20.47 63.02
CA ALA A 419 -33.40 -19.97 63.28
C ALA A 419 -32.58 -19.78 61.99
N ARG A 420 -32.90 -20.54 60.92
CA ARG A 420 -32.23 -20.43 59.61
C ARG A 420 -32.60 -19.15 58.85
N VAL A 421 -33.71 -18.48 59.21
CA VAL A 421 -34.15 -17.22 58.59
C VAL A 421 -33.16 -16.10 58.88
N PHE A 422 -32.53 -16.11 60.06
CA PHE A 422 -31.61 -15.07 60.51
C PHE A 422 -30.17 -15.21 59.95
N ASP A 423 -29.96 -16.16 59.06
CA ASP A 423 -28.69 -16.37 58.36
C ASP A 423 -28.67 -15.52 57.07
N VAL A 424 -27.93 -14.41 57.12
CA VAL A 424 -27.84 -13.43 56.01
C VAL A 424 -27.41 -14.08 54.70
N SER A 425 -26.49 -15.05 54.74
CA SER A 425 -26.03 -15.77 53.56
C SER A 425 -27.14 -16.61 52.93
N LYS A 426 -27.96 -17.27 53.74
CA LYS A 426 -29.14 -18.02 53.26
C LYS A 426 -30.24 -17.09 52.76
N ALA A 427 -30.49 -15.98 53.44
CA ALA A 427 -31.43 -14.96 53.01
C ALA A 427 -31.07 -14.45 51.60
N LEU A 428 -29.82 -14.06 51.38
CA LEU A 428 -29.31 -13.66 50.06
C LEU A 428 -29.42 -14.79 49.03
N ALA A 429 -29.01 -16.02 49.36
CA ALA A 429 -29.08 -17.16 48.45
C ALA A 429 -30.51 -17.50 48.01
N SER A 430 -31.52 -17.22 48.86
CA SER A 430 -32.92 -17.47 48.56
C SER A 430 -33.55 -16.47 47.58
N ARG A 431 -32.94 -15.28 47.39
CA ARG A 431 -33.43 -14.22 46.51
C ARG A 431 -33.02 -14.46 45.06
N CYS A 432 -33.57 -15.51 44.48
CA CYS A 432 -33.19 -16.03 43.15
C CYS A 432 -34.01 -15.48 41.98
N ALA A 433 -34.97 -14.58 42.22
CA ALA A 433 -35.71 -13.91 41.15
C ALA A 433 -34.76 -13.15 40.22
N ILE A 434 -35.12 -13.00 38.93
CA ILE A 434 -34.30 -12.24 37.98
C ILE A 434 -34.12 -10.80 38.51
N GLY A 435 -32.87 -10.33 38.53
CA GLY A 435 -32.53 -9.01 39.06
C GLY A 435 -32.37 -8.94 40.58
N ALA A 436 -32.57 -10.03 41.33
CA ALA A 436 -32.41 -10.06 42.78
C ALA A 436 -30.96 -10.38 43.22
N PRO A 437 -30.53 -10.03 44.45
CA PRO A 437 -29.12 -9.98 44.87
C PRO A 437 -28.49 -11.33 45.25
N SER A 438 -29.07 -12.48 44.85
CA SER A 438 -28.45 -13.77 45.17
C SER A 438 -27.04 -13.88 44.56
N PRO A 439 -26.09 -14.56 45.24
CA PRO A 439 -24.73 -14.74 44.71
C PRO A 439 -24.71 -15.34 43.30
N LYS A 440 -25.64 -16.27 43.01
CA LYS A 440 -25.82 -16.87 41.69
C LYS A 440 -26.19 -15.84 40.62
N ASN A 441 -27.15 -14.95 40.92
CA ASN A 441 -27.57 -13.90 40.00
C ASN A 441 -26.47 -12.85 39.78
N VAL A 442 -25.79 -12.44 40.85
CA VAL A 442 -24.68 -11.48 40.77
C VAL A 442 -23.55 -12.05 39.92
N ALA A 443 -23.15 -13.31 40.13
CA ALA A 443 -22.16 -13.98 39.29
C ALA A 443 -22.60 -14.08 37.82
N ALA A 444 -23.88 -14.37 37.56
CA ALA A 444 -24.42 -14.42 36.21
C ALA A 444 -24.41 -13.03 35.53
N GLN A 445 -24.73 -11.95 36.25
CA GLN A 445 -24.67 -10.59 35.71
C GLN A 445 -23.23 -10.12 35.49
N ILE A 446 -22.30 -10.44 36.40
CA ILE A 446 -20.86 -10.21 36.19
C ILE A 446 -20.41 -10.86 34.88
N LYS A 447 -20.74 -12.14 34.68
CA LYS A 447 -20.40 -12.86 33.44
C LYS A 447 -21.01 -12.19 32.22
N ARG A 448 -22.30 -11.82 32.28
CA ARG A 448 -23.00 -11.10 31.19
C ARG A 448 -22.31 -9.78 30.85
N TRP A 449 -22.00 -8.95 31.85
CA TRP A 449 -21.35 -7.65 31.65
C TRP A 449 -19.92 -7.79 31.15
N ARG A 450 -19.18 -8.80 31.60
CA ARG A 450 -17.86 -9.14 31.06
C ARG A 450 -17.93 -9.47 29.57
N SER A 451 -18.90 -10.28 29.16
CA SER A 451 -19.13 -10.57 27.74
C SER A 451 -19.58 -9.34 26.96
N HIS A 452 -20.53 -8.56 27.49
CA HIS A 452 -21.07 -7.36 26.85
C HIS A 452 -20.01 -6.29 26.61
N LEU A 453 -19.18 -6.00 27.61
CA LEU A 453 -18.11 -4.98 27.52
C LEU A 453 -16.89 -5.46 26.71
N ARG A 454 -16.75 -6.77 26.44
CA ARG A 454 -15.81 -7.32 25.45
C ARG A 454 -16.35 -7.23 24.02
N ALA A 455 -17.63 -7.54 23.83
CA ALA A 455 -18.27 -7.68 22.52
C ALA A 455 -18.64 -6.36 21.81
N GLN A 456 -18.33 -5.18 22.36
CA GLN A 456 -18.75 -3.89 21.78
C GLN A 456 -17.64 -2.99 21.23
N ASN A 457 -16.37 -3.39 21.35
CA ASN A 457 -15.26 -2.81 20.58
C ASN A 457 -15.04 -3.62 19.27
N THR A 458 -16.10 -3.91 18.53
CA THR A 458 -16.00 -4.81 17.36
C THR A 458 -15.50 -4.11 16.10
N VAL A 459 -15.68 -2.80 15.97
CA VAL A 459 -15.31 -2.06 14.77
C VAL A 459 -14.22 -1.05 15.11
N ALA A 460 -13.15 -1.07 14.33
CA ALA A 460 -12.03 -0.16 14.49
C ALA A 460 -12.42 1.29 14.11
N PHE A 461 -11.77 2.29 14.71
CA PHE A 461 -11.98 3.71 14.42
C PHE A 461 -10.92 4.24 13.44
N GLY A 462 -11.15 5.41 12.84
CA GLY A 462 -10.17 6.02 11.93
C GLY A 462 -10.28 5.56 10.47
N ALA A 463 -11.45 5.06 10.07
CA ALA A 463 -11.76 4.80 8.66
C ALA A 463 -11.57 6.08 7.80
N PRO A 464 -11.07 5.95 6.56
CA PRO A 464 -10.64 4.73 5.88
C PRO A 464 -9.15 4.37 6.11
N GLY A 465 -8.48 4.95 7.10
CA GLY A 465 -7.02 4.87 7.25
C GLY A 465 -6.27 5.95 6.47
N ILE A 466 -4.95 6.02 6.64
CA ILE A 466 -4.10 6.93 5.86
C ILE A 466 -4.01 6.48 4.40
N GLU A 467 -3.57 7.38 3.53
CA GLU A 467 -3.34 7.06 2.12
C GLU A 467 -2.33 5.90 1.97
N PRO A 468 -2.66 4.84 1.20
CA PRO A 468 -1.78 3.70 1.03
C PRO A 468 -0.58 4.04 0.14
N ARG A 469 0.56 3.42 0.45
CA ARG A 469 1.80 3.47 -0.34
C ARG A 469 2.38 2.07 -0.47
N TRP A 470 3.09 1.79 -1.56
CA TRP A 470 3.86 0.56 -1.71
C TRP A 470 5.13 0.59 -0.84
N THR A 471 5.88 -0.51 -0.82
CA THR A 471 7.16 -0.57 -0.10
C THR A 471 8.33 -0.22 -1.04
N SER A 472 9.54 -0.16 -0.51
CA SER A 472 10.72 0.10 -1.31
C SER A 472 10.95 -1.00 -2.35
N SER A 473 11.40 -0.62 -3.54
CA SER A 473 11.81 -1.55 -4.60
C SER A 473 13.12 -2.27 -4.31
N ALA A 474 13.89 -1.87 -3.30
CA ALA A 474 15.19 -2.47 -2.97
C ALA A 474 15.06 -3.86 -2.34
N LYS A 475 14.56 -4.84 -3.11
CA LYS A 475 14.34 -6.21 -2.63
C LYS A 475 15.66 -6.92 -2.40
N GLU A 476 15.77 -7.57 -1.24
CA GLU A 476 16.85 -8.46 -0.85
C GLU A 476 16.59 -9.90 -1.27
N GLY A 477 15.33 -10.29 -1.47
CA GLY A 477 14.98 -11.64 -1.91
C GLY A 477 13.66 -11.69 -2.65
N VAL A 478 13.51 -12.70 -3.50
CA VAL A 478 12.24 -13.05 -4.17
C VAL A 478 12.08 -14.56 -4.13
N GLY A 479 10.86 -15.06 -3.96
CA GLY A 479 10.65 -16.50 -3.88
C GLY A 479 9.26 -16.96 -4.29
N THR A 480 9.17 -18.23 -4.68
CA THR A 480 7.95 -18.88 -5.15
C THR A 480 8.20 -20.38 -5.24
N ALA A 481 7.19 -21.23 -5.05
CA ALA A 481 7.34 -22.66 -5.34
C ALA A 481 7.51 -22.85 -6.85
N TYR A 482 8.39 -23.75 -7.30
CA TYR A 482 8.54 -23.99 -8.74
C TYR A 482 7.27 -24.61 -9.34
N HIS A 483 6.50 -25.38 -8.56
CA HIS A 483 5.27 -26.00 -9.05
C HIS A 483 4.16 -24.97 -9.29
N THR A 484 3.42 -25.14 -10.39
CA THR A 484 2.43 -24.16 -10.89
C THR A 484 1.11 -24.16 -10.11
N SER A 485 0.86 -25.18 -9.27
CA SER A 485 -0.35 -25.24 -8.43
C SER A 485 -0.32 -24.25 -7.26
N CYS A 486 0.87 -23.94 -6.73
CA CYS A 486 1.03 -22.88 -5.75
C CYS A 486 1.12 -21.56 -6.51
N ARG A 487 0.14 -20.68 -6.38
CA ARG A 487 0.08 -19.40 -7.13
C ARG A 487 0.48 -18.21 -6.28
N VAL A 488 1.49 -18.39 -5.43
CA VAL A 488 2.00 -17.37 -4.52
C VAL A 488 3.46 -17.10 -4.82
N TRP A 489 3.82 -15.83 -4.91
CA TRP A 489 5.20 -15.34 -4.90
C TRP A 489 5.36 -14.37 -3.74
N PHE A 490 6.56 -14.20 -3.23
CA PHE A 490 6.87 -13.25 -2.17
C PHE A 490 8.16 -12.51 -2.45
N THR A 491 8.27 -11.33 -1.84
CA THR A 491 9.47 -10.51 -1.87
C THR A 491 9.92 -10.18 -0.45
N LEU A 492 11.22 -9.93 -0.28
CA LEU A 492 11.85 -9.67 1.01
C LEU A 492 12.69 -8.40 0.94
N SER A 493 12.65 -7.58 1.98
CA SER A 493 13.58 -6.47 2.21
C SER A 493 13.50 -6.05 3.68
N HIS A 494 14.54 -5.41 4.19
CA HIS A 494 14.58 -4.88 5.57
C HIS A 494 14.29 -5.96 6.62
N GLY A 495 14.73 -7.19 6.35
CA GLY A 495 14.50 -8.33 7.24
C GLY A 495 13.06 -8.82 7.32
N ILE A 496 12.14 -8.38 6.46
CA ILE A 496 10.71 -8.76 6.50
C ILE A 496 10.20 -9.28 5.15
N VAL A 497 8.97 -9.82 5.15
CA VAL A 497 8.25 -10.12 3.91
C VAL A 497 7.50 -8.86 3.48
N ASN A 498 7.54 -8.50 2.20
CA ASN A 498 6.85 -7.32 1.67
C ASN A 498 5.62 -7.71 0.84
N GLU A 499 5.68 -7.51 -0.47
CA GLU A 499 4.62 -7.87 -1.40
C GLU A 499 4.57 -9.39 -1.60
N ILE A 500 3.36 -9.92 -1.44
CA ILE A 500 2.98 -11.28 -1.76
C ILE A 500 2.07 -11.22 -2.99
N TYR A 501 2.43 -11.89 -4.07
CA TYR A 501 1.71 -11.86 -5.34
C TYR A 501 0.77 -13.07 -5.46
N TYR A 502 -0.47 -12.84 -5.91
CA TYR A 502 -1.52 -13.85 -6.08
C TYR A 502 -2.70 -13.34 -6.94
N PRO A 503 -3.36 -14.18 -7.77
CA PRO A 503 -2.93 -15.52 -8.18
C PRO A 503 -1.89 -15.49 -9.29
N HIS A 504 -1.40 -14.31 -9.63
CA HIS A 504 -0.51 -14.04 -10.74
C HIS A 504 0.69 -13.22 -10.28
N VAL A 505 1.81 -13.37 -10.98
CA VAL A 505 3.08 -12.68 -10.66
C VAL A 505 2.99 -11.16 -10.86
N ASP A 506 1.95 -10.64 -11.54
CA ASP A 506 1.68 -9.21 -11.77
C ASP A 506 0.64 -8.60 -10.81
N LYS A 507 0.21 -9.35 -9.78
CA LYS A 507 -0.81 -8.92 -8.81
C LYS A 507 -0.28 -8.96 -7.38
N PRO A 508 0.36 -7.88 -6.87
CA PRO A 508 0.71 -7.78 -5.45
C PRO A 508 -0.54 -7.65 -4.57
N ASN A 509 -0.53 -8.27 -3.39
CA ASN A 509 -1.68 -8.31 -2.46
C ASN A 509 -1.38 -7.88 -1.03
N THR A 510 -0.13 -7.55 -0.73
CA THR A 510 0.32 -7.10 0.59
C THR A 510 1.35 -6.01 0.42
N ARG A 511 1.52 -5.17 1.43
CA ARG A 511 2.64 -4.22 1.49
C ARG A 511 3.78 -4.78 2.34
N ASP A 512 3.48 -5.14 3.58
CA ASP A 512 4.44 -5.62 4.57
C ASP A 512 3.81 -6.71 5.45
N PHE A 513 4.63 -7.70 5.82
CA PHE A 513 4.37 -8.66 6.87
C PHE A 513 5.62 -8.76 7.77
N GLN A 514 5.45 -8.32 9.02
CA GLN A 514 6.54 -8.17 9.99
C GLN A 514 6.11 -8.54 11.41
N PHE A 515 7.08 -8.61 12.31
CA PHE A 515 6.84 -8.73 13.75
C PHE A 515 7.01 -7.40 14.48
N LEU A 516 6.17 -7.17 15.49
CA LEU A 516 6.42 -6.20 16.54
C LEU A 516 6.84 -6.97 17.80
N ILE A 517 7.87 -6.50 18.49
CA ILE A 517 8.48 -7.19 19.63
C ILE A 517 8.45 -6.25 20.84
N SER A 518 7.81 -6.66 21.92
CA SER A 518 7.73 -5.83 23.13
C SER A 518 7.94 -6.65 24.39
N ASP A 519 8.49 -6.03 25.43
CA ASP A 519 8.50 -6.57 26.79
C ASP A 519 7.20 -6.28 27.56
N GLY A 520 6.28 -5.52 26.95
CA GLY A 520 5.03 -5.08 27.53
C GLY A 520 5.15 -3.87 28.45
N GLU A 521 6.33 -3.32 28.71
CA GLU A 521 6.48 -2.32 29.78
C GLU A 521 7.40 -1.17 29.42
N THR A 522 8.50 -1.43 28.71
CA THR A 522 9.56 -0.44 28.51
C THR A 522 9.88 -0.17 27.04
N PHE A 523 9.66 -1.13 26.14
CA PHE A 523 9.92 -0.92 24.72
C PHE A 523 8.96 -1.70 23.82
N CYS A 524 8.79 -1.21 22.59
CA CYS A 524 8.29 -1.98 21.47
C CYS A 524 9.17 -1.69 20.25
N HIS A 525 9.67 -2.74 19.62
CA HIS A 525 10.50 -2.68 18.41
C HIS A 525 9.69 -3.08 17.19
N GLU A 526 9.79 -2.28 16.14
CA GLU A 526 9.37 -2.62 14.79
C GLU A 526 10.51 -3.33 14.06
N GLU A 527 10.27 -4.56 13.62
CA GLU A 527 11.31 -5.43 13.04
C GLU A 527 12.09 -4.79 11.90
N LYS A 528 11.43 -4.11 10.95
CA LYS A 528 12.11 -3.50 9.79
C LYS A 528 12.85 -2.19 10.07
N ARG A 529 12.63 -1.58 11.24
CA ARG A 529 13.18 -0.25 11.58
C ARG A 529 14.18 -0.29 12.71
N ASP A 530 13.91 -1.09 13.74
CA ASP A 530 14.65 -1.05 15.00
C ASP A 530 15.64 -2.20 15.15
N LEU A 531 15.55 -3.26 14.32
CA LEU A 531 16.45 -4.41 14.37
C LEU A 531 17.51 -4.36 13.27
N ASN A 532 18.69 -4.89 13.58
CA ASN A 532 19.72 -5.19 12.59
C ASN A 532 19.35 -6.49 11.88
N HIS A 533 19.10 -6.43 10.57
CA HIS A 533 18.75 -7.61 9.78
C HIS A 533 19.94 -8.14 8.98
N GLN A 534 19.90 -9.44 8.74
CA GLN A 534 20.80 -10.14 7.82
C GLN A 534 19.96 -11.13 7.01
N ILE A 535 20.20 -11.20 5.71
CA ILE A 535 19.60 -12.19 4.82
C ILE A 535 20.63 -13.24 4.42
N GLU A 536 20.20 -14.49 4.42
CA GLU A 536 21.01 -15.62 3.98
C GLU A 536 20.17 -16.52 3.06
N TYR A 537 20.85 -17.27 2.21
CA TYR A 537 20.28 -18.22 1.27
C TYR A 537 20.85 -19.62 1.58
N PRO A 538 20.24 -20.37 2.51
CA PRO A 538 20.88 -21.56 3.07
C PRO A 538 20.94 -22.75 2.11
N GLU A 539 20.06 -22.79 1.11
CA GLU A 539 19.89 -23.92 0.21
C GLU A 539 20.40 -23.60 -1.18
N ARG A 540 21.38 -24.37 -1.66
CA ARG A 540 21.89 -24.22 -3.02
C ARG A 540 20.79 -24.51 -4.05
N ASP A 541 20.74 -23.71 -5.12
CA ASP A 541 19.81 -23.89 -6.26
C ASP A 541 18.32 -23.86 -5.86
N CYS A 542 17.93 -23.05 -4.87
CA CYS A 542 16.56 -22.95 -4.34
C CYS A 542 16.23 -21.60 -3.70
N LEU A 543 15.17 -20.90 -4.12
CA LEU A 543 14.70 -19.62 -3.52
C LEU A 543 14.15 -19.75 -2.10
N PHE A 544 15.01 -20.13 -1.16
CA PHE A 544 14.74 -20.34 0.25
C PHE A 544 15.67 -19.44 1.06
N TYR A 545 15.06 -18.64 1.94
CA TYR A 545 15.77 -17.57 2.65
C TYR A 545 15.69 -17.78 4.16
N ARG A 546 16.80 -17.45 4.83
CA ARG A 546 16.86 -17.25 6.28
C ARG A 546 17.07 -15.76 6.56
N LEU A 547 16.18 -15.18 7.34
CA LEU A 547 16.27 -13.80 7.81
C LEU A 547 16.64 -13.82 9.29
N THR A 548 17.68 -13.09 9.67
CA THR A 548 18.14 -13.00 11.06
C THR A 548 18.05 -11.55 11.52
N ASN A 549 17.08 -11.25 12.39
CA ASN A 549 16.82 -9.90 12.88
C ASN A 549 17.22 -9.82 14.35
N SER A 550 18.22 -8.98 14.64
CA SER A 550 18.86 -8.89 15.96
C SER A 550 18.59 -7.54 16.60
N ASP A 551 18.26 -7.57 17.88
CA ASP A 551 18.27 -6.37 18.71
C ASP A 551 19.66 -5.71 18.70
N PRO A 552 19.78 -4.39 18.49
CA PRO A 552 21.08 -3.71 18.46
C PRO A 552 21.90 -3.85 19.75
N ASP A 553 21.23 -3.98 20.90
CA ASP A 553 21.87 -4.20 22.21
C ASP A 553 22.18 -5.69 22.48
N GLY A 554 21.85 -6.58 21.54
CA GLY A 554 22.12 -8.01 21.64
C GLY A 554 21.22 -8.76 22.63
N ARG A 555 20.08 -8.19 23.05
CA ARG A 555 19.19 -8.80 24.06
C ARG A 555 18.43 -10.01 23.54
N TYR A 556 18.03 -10.00 22.27
CA TYR A 556 17.33 -11.09 21.60
C TYR A 556 17.53 -11.05 20.08
N ARG A 557 17.09 -12.12 19.40
CA ARG A 557 17.11 -12.25 17.95
C ARG A 557 15.93 -13.09 17.47
N VAL A 558 15.39 -12.75 16.30
CA VAL A 558 14.37 -13.53 15.58
C VAL A 558 15.00 -14.09 14.31
N VAL A 559 15.07 -15.42 14.20
CA VAL A 559 15.55 -16.13 13.01
C VAL A 559 14.36 -16.71 12.26
N LYS A 560 14.18 -16.37 10.99
CA LYS A 560 12.99 -16.74 10.20
C LYS A 560 13.38 -17.48 8.94
N HIS A 561 12.74 -18.62 8.68
CA HIS A 561 12.75 -19.25 7.37
C HIS A 561 11.50 -18.87 6.59
N VAL A 562 11.66 -18.49 5.32
CA VAL A 562 10.56 -18.06 4.45
C VAL A 562 10.51 -18.92 3.19
N LEU A 563 9.34 -19.53 2.94
CA LEU A 563 9.04 -20.26 1.72
C LEU A 563 7.54 -20.26 1.43
N THR A 564 7.13 -20.73 0.26
CA THR A 564 5.72 -21.03 -0.02
C THR A 564 5.47 -22.53 0.09
N ASP A 565 4.24 -22.91 0.42
CA ASP A 565 3.83 -24.31 0.31
C ASP A 565 4.11 -24.80 -1.13
N PRO A 566 4.70 -26.00 -1.29
CA PRO A 566 5.11 -26.51 -2.61
C PRO A 566 3.95 -26.71 -3.59
N HIS A 567 2.70 -26.79 -3.12
CA HIS A 567 1.54 -27.11 -3.96
C HIS A 567 0.33 -26.23 -3.71
N LEU A 568 0.19 -25.64 -2.53
CA LEU A 568 -0.94 -24.81 -2.13
C LEU A 568 -0.56 -23.33 -2.16
N SER A 569 -1.54 -22.45 -2.40
CA SER A 569 -1.31 -21.00 -2.43
C SER A 569 -1.21 -20.43 -1.01
N VAL A 570 -0.11 -20.78 -0.32
CA VAL A 570 0.17 -20.43 1.07
C VAL A 570 1.63 -20.00 1.21
N LEU A 571 1.89 -18.85 1.83
CA LEU A 571 3.20 -18.47 2.32
C LEU A 571 3.39 -19.04 3.73
N LEU A 572 4.55 -19.61 4.02
CA LEU A 572 4.94 -20.12 5.33
C LEU A 572 6.16 -19.34 5.84
N VAL A 573 6.02 -18.74 7.02
CA VAL A 573 7.10 -18.06 7.74
C VAL A 573 7.30 -18.78 9.06
N HIS A 574 8.50 -19.32 9.27
CA HIS A 574 8.85 -20.14 10.42
C HIS A 574 9.91 -19.44 11.28
N PRO A 575 9.49 -18.57 12.21
CA PRO A 575 10.36 -17.88 13.15
C PRO A 575 10.80 -18.76 14.32
N ARG A 576 11.99 -18.45 14.84
CA ARG A 576 12.51 -18.86 16.14
C ARG A 576 12.99 -17.64 16.90
N LEU A 577 12.43 -17.39 18.07
CA LEU A 577 12.87 -16.35 19.00
C LEU A 577 13.99 -16.88 19.91
N GLU A 578 15.14 -16.21 19.88
CA GLU A 578 16.27 -16.47 20.75
C GLU A 578 16.44 -15.31 21.73
N VAL A 579 16.38 -15.59 23.04
CA VAL A 579 16.50 -14.58 24.10
C VAL A 579 17.82 -14.78 24.84
N PHE A 580 18.70 -13.78 24.74
CA PHE A 580 20.03 -13.80 25.35
C PHE A 580 20.08 -13.06 26.68
N ASP A 581 19.24 -12.03 26.84
CA ASP A 581 19.06 -11.34 28.12
C ASP A 581 18.06 -12.09 29.02
N GLU A 582 18.56 -12.66 30.11
CA GLU A 582 17.78 -13.43 31.06
C GLU A 582 16.62 -12.61 31.67
N SER A 583 16.75 -11.29 31.77
CA SER A 583 15.71 -10.42 32.32
C SER A 583 14.44 -10.32 31.44
N LEU A 584 14.57 -10.66 30.16
CA LEU A 584 13.50 -10.67 29.16
C LEU A 584 12.82 -12.03 28.99
N ARG A 585 13.40 -13.10 29.56
CA ARG A 585 12.87 -14.46 29.42
C ARG A 585 11.47 -14.56 30.05
N GLY A 586 10.49 -14.99 29.26
CA GLY A 586 9.08 -15.06 29.65
C GLY A 586 8.33 -13.71 29.67
N LYS A 587 9.01 -12.59 29.37
CA LYS A 587 8.39 -11.26 29.25
C LYS A 587 8.14 -10.85 27.80
N LEU A 588 9.05 -11.20 26.90
CA LEU A 588 8.93 -10.86 25.48
C LEU A 588 7.65 -11.41 24.86
N ARG A 589 6.95 -10.52 24.17
CA ARG A 589 5.76 -10.79 23.36
C ARG A 589 6.09 -10.49 21.90
N LEU A 590 5.62 -11.36 21.02
CA LEU A 590 5.71 -11.18 19.57
C LEU A 590 4.32 -10.98 19.00
N TYR A 591 4.18 -10.00 18.11
CA TYR A 591 2.93 -9.69 17.44
C TYR A 591 3.15 -9.72 15.93
N ALA A 592 2.40 -10.55 15.22
CA ALA A 592 2.39 -10.56 13.76
C ALA A 592 1.58 -9.35 13.26
N LEU A 593 2.18 -8.51 12.41
CA LEU A 593 1.54 -7.37 11.77
C LEU A 593 1.57 -7.54 10.25
N LEU A 594 0.38 -7.65 9.63
CA LEU A 594 0.21 -7.83 8.20
C LEU A 594 -0.62 -6.68 7.62
N ALA A 595 -0.11 -6.01 6.59
CA ALA A 595 -0.78 -4.92 5.88
C ALA A 595 -1.25 -5.39 4.48
N PRO A 596 -2.54 -5.71 4.28
CA PRO A 596 -3.08 -6.18 3.01
C PRO A 596 -3.27 -5.03 2.02
N HIS A 597 -2.85 -5.27 0.78
CA HIS A 597 -3.09 -4.42 -0.37
C HIS A 597 -3.77 -5.27 -1.47
N LEU A 598 -4.91 -5.88 -1.16
CA LEU A 598 -5.48 -6.97 -1.96
C LEU A 598 -5.92 -6.50 -3.35
N ALA A 599 -5.73 -7.38 -4.33
CA ALA A 599 -5.99 -7.11 -5.74
C ALA A 599 -5.26 -5.86 -6.28
N GLY A 600 -4.10 -5.51 -5.70
CA GLY A 600 -3.24 -4.41 -6.15
C GLY A 600 -3.56 -3.04 -5.57
N PHE A 601 -4.31 -2.95 -4.47
CA PHE A 601 -4.71 -1.67 -3.87
C PHE A 601 -4.68 -1.74 -2.35
N GLY A 602 -4.10 -0.73 -1.70
CA GLY A 602 -4.14 -0.58 -0.25
C GLY A 602 -5.49 -0.07 0.27
N ALA A 603 -6.23 0.70 -0.52
CA ALA A 603 -7.58 1.16 -0.16
C ALA A 603 -8.67 0.12 -0.47
N GLY A 604 -9.81 0.23 0.21
CA GLY A 604 -10.99 -0.61 -0.03
C GLY A 604 -10.86 -2.06 0.46
N ASN A 605 -9.90 -2.34 1.35
CA ASN A 605 -9.74 -3.64 1.98
C ASN A 605 -10.65 -3.76 3.20
N SER A 606 -11.21 -4.95 3.43
CA SER A 606 -11.99 -5.25 4.63
C SER A 606 -11.39 -6.45 5.37
N ALA A 607 -11.24 -6.36 6.68
CA ALA A 607 -10.73 -7.43 7.51
C ALA A 607 -11.59 -7.72 8.73
N TRP A 608 -11.47 -8.95 9.21
CA TRP A 608 -12.17 -9.47 10.37
C TRP A 608 -11.30 -10.43 11.18
N CYS A 609 -11.49 -10.43 12.49
CA CYS A 609 -11.16 -11.58 13.32
C CYS A 609 -12.19 -12.68 13.05
N SER A 610 -11.74 -13.93 12.92
CA SER A 610 -12.62 -15.06 12.59
C SER A 610 -12.16 -16.34 13.25
N GLU A 611 -13.06 -17.31 13.38
CA GLU A 611 -12.80 -18.58 14.06
C GLU A 611 -13.20 -19.73 13.12
N LEU A 612 -12.36 -20.76 13.05
CA LEU A 612 -12.67 -22.00 12.33
C LEU A 612 -12.33 -23.22 13.19
N GLY A 613 -13.36 -23.86 13.73
CA GLY A 613 -13.19 -24.87 14.78
C GLY A 613 -12.62 -24.21 16.03
N ASP A 614 -11.55 -24.77 16.57
CA ASP A 614 -10.83 -24.23 17.73
C ASP A 614 -9.71 -23.24 17.33
N ASN A 615 -9.58 -22.90 16.03
CA ASN A 615 -8.50 -22.07 15.52
C ASN A 615 -8.93 -20.60 15.38
N GLU A 616 -8.17 -19.73 16.04
CA GLU A 616 -8.28 -18.29 15.96
C GLU A 616 -7.49 -17.74 14.76
N LEU A 617 -8.16 -17.04 13.84
CA LEU A 617 -7.53 -16.52 12.61
C LEU A 617 -7.91 -15.07 12.31
N LEU A 618 -7.14 -14.47 11.42
CA LEU A 618 -7.29 -13.11 10.91
C LEU A 618 -7.52 -13.20 9.40
N ARG A 619 -8.57 -12.54 8.87
CA ARG A 619 -8.88 -12.57 7.43
C ARG A 619 -9.03 -11.18 6.86
N ALA A 620 -8.64 -11.01 5.60
CA ALA A 620 -8.89 -9.82 4.80
C ALA A 620 -9.49 -10.20 3.43
N GLN A 621 -10.25 -9.29 2.85
CA GLN A 621 -10.87 -9.44 1.55
C GLN A 621 -10.96 -8.10 0.82
N ARG A 622 -10.74 -8.16 -0.50
CA ARG A 622 -11.15 -7.13 -1.45
C ARG A 622 -11.58 -7.84 -2.73
N GLU A 623 -12.72 -7.42 -3.28
CA GLU A 623 -13.36 -8.10 -4.41
C GLU A 623 -13.47 -9.61 -4.13
N ASP A 624 -12.95 -10.46 -5.01
CA ASP A 624 -12.92 -11.90 -4.85
C ASP A 624 -11.55 -12.45 -4.42
N VAL A 625 -10.62 -11.60 -3.97
CA VAL A 625 -9.37 -12.04 -3.35
C VAL A 625 -9.53 -12.11 -1.84
N HIS A 626 -9.31 -13.31 -1.29
CA HIS A 626 -9.32 -13.57 0.15
C HIS A 626 -7.92 -13.90 0.63
N LEU A 627 -7.52 -13.26 1.73
CA LEU A 627 -6.31 -13.52 2.48
C LEU A 627 -6.69 -14.02 3.88
N ILE A 628 -6.02 -15.06 4.36
CA ILE A 628 -6.17 -15.57 5.74
C ILE A 628 -4.80 -15.77 6.36
N MET A 629 -4.61 -15.29 7.58
CA MET A 629 -3.41 -15.48 8.40
C MET A 629 -3.75 -16.27 9.67
N ALA A 630 -2.94 -17.28 9.97
CA ALA A 630 -3.00 -18.04 11.22
C ALA A 630 -1.62 -18.50 11.67
N CYS A 631 -1.49 -18.78 12.97
CA CYS A 631 -0.30 -19.36 13.59
C CYS A 631 -0.60 -20.81 14.00
N ASP A 632 0.36 -21.73 13.86
CA ASP A 632 0.23 -23.13 14.32
C ASP A 632 0.04 -23.25 15.84
N THR A 633 0.60 -22.33 16.62
CA THR A 633 0.37 -22.22 18.07
C THR A 633 -0.84 -21.37 18.44
N GLY A 634 -1.47 -20.69 17.47
CA GLY A 634 -2.60 -19.80 17.68
C GLY A 634 -2.21 -18.35 18.05
N PHE A 635 -3.23 -17.51 18.19
CA PHE A 635 -3.09 -16.12 18.64
C PHE A 635 -3.72 -15.95 20.02
N CYS A 636 -3.02 -15.33 20.98
CA CYS A 636 -3.60 -15.00 22.29
C CYS A 636 -4.57 -13.81 22.23
N ARG A 637 -4.30 -12.87 21.32
CA ARG A 637 -5.11 -11.68 21.04
C ARG A 637 -5.09 -11.38 19.55
N ARG A 638 -6.16 -10.78 19.05
CA ARG A 638 -6.33 -10.46 17.63
C ARG A 638 -7.05 -9.13 17.47
N SER A 639 -6.61 -8.33 16.52
CA SER A 639 -7.23 -7.06 16.16
C SER A 639 -7.08 -6.79 14.66
N VAL A 640 -8.04 -6.07 14.11
CA VAL A 640 -7.97 -5.50 12.76
C VAL A 640 -8.27 -4.01 12.84
N GLY A 641 -7.45 -3.18 12.22
CA GLY A 641 -7.53 -1.72 12.40
C GLY A 641 -7.19 -0.92 11.15
N TYR A 642 -7.51 0.38 11.15
CA TYR A 642 -7.16 1.29 10.06
C TYR A 642 -5.75 1.83 10.25
N VAL A 643 -4.94 1.74 9.20
CA VAL A 643 -3.52 2.13 9.22
C VAL A 643 -3.40 3.62 9.55
N GLY A 644 -2.54 3.94 10.53
CA GLY A 644 -2.28 5.28 11.04
C GLY A 644 -3.22 5.76 12.15
N PHE A 645 -4.24 4.97 12.52
CA PHE A 645 -5.23 5.37 13.53
C PHE A 645 -5.47 4.30 14.58
N SER A 646 -5.90 3.10 14.16
CA SER A 646 -6.36 2.05 15.08
C SER A 646 -5.71 0.70 14.82
N ASP A 647 -4.64 0.66 14.04
CA ASP A 647 -3.85 -0.55 13.76
C ASP A 647 -2.95 -0.94 14.94
N GLY A 648 -2.47 -2.19 14.95
CA GLY A 648 -1.65 -2.70 16.05
C GLY A 648 -0.27 -2.05 16.19
N TRP A 649 0.27 -1.41 15.15
CA TRP A 649 1.50 -0.62 15.29
C TRP A 649 1.23 0.61 16.16
N GLN A 650 0.13 1.34 15.92
CA GLN A 650 -0.24 2.49 16.75
C GLN A 650 -0.45 2.08 18.21
N ASP A 651 -1.17 0.97 18.44
CA ASP A 651 -1.44 0.44 19.77
C ASP A 651 -0.15 0.13 20.54
N LEU A 652 0.70 -0.72 19.95
CA LEU A 652 1.91 -1.22 20.60
C LEU A 652 3.00 -0.15 20.77
N MET A 653 3.12 0.80 19.84
CA MET A 653 4.11 1.88 19.96
C MET A 653 3.73 2.92 21.02
N GLN A 654 2.44 3.03 21.36
CA GLN A 654 1.98 3.95 22.40
C GLN A 654 1.97 3.30 23.79
N ASN A 655 1.57 2.01 23.87
CA ASN A 655 1.23 1.37 25.13
C ASN A 655 2.16 0.21 25.52
N PHE A 656 3.04 -0.24 24.62
CA PHE A 656 3.86 -1.46 24.70
C PHE A 656 3.04 -2.77 24.80
N LYS A 657 1.72 -2.70 24.96
CA LYS A 657 0.80 -3.84 25.00
C LYS A 657 -0.28 -3.67 23.95
N MET A 658 -0.80 -4.80 23.49
CA MET A 658 -1.96 -4.81 22.59
C MET A 658 -3.24 -4.63 23.41
N ASP A 659 -3.72 -3.40 23.51
CA ASP A 659 -4.93 -3.03 24.24
C ASP A 659 -6.20 -3.13 23.37
N TRP A 660 -6.04 -3.05 22.04
CA TRP A 660 -7.14 -3.13 21.10
C TRP A 660 -7.35 -4.56 20.57
N GLU A 661 -8.61 -4.99 20.54
CA GLU A 661 -9.06 -6.29 20.01
C GLU A 661 -10.25 -6.09 19.05
N PHE A 662 -10.10 -5.17 18.10
CA PHE A 662 -11.15 -4.87 17.12
C PHE A 662 -11.40 -6.09 16.22
N THR A 663 -12.66 -6.46 16.03
CA THR A 663 -13.02 -7.66 15.25
C THR A 663 -13.33 -7.37 13.78
N ALA A 664 -13.43 -6.10 13.38
CA ALA A 664 -13.73 -5.67 12.02
C ALA A 664 -13.14 -4.29 11.70
N ALA A 665 -12.59 -4.14 10.50
CA ALA A 665 -12.25 -2.87 9.86
C ALA A 665 -12.58 -3.01 8.36
N THR A 666 -13.47 -2.18 7.83
CA THR A 666 -14.07 -2.41 6.50
C THR A 666 -13.86 -1.23 5.58
N ASP A 667 -13.63 -1.51 4.30
CA ASP A 667 -13.53 -0.50 3.24
C ASP A 667 -12.46 0.57 3.49
N GLY A 668 -11.21 0.14 3.72
CA GLY A 668 -10.11 1.08 3.98
C GLY A 668 -8.72 0.49 3.76
N ASN A 669 -7.72 1.30 4.09
CA ASN A 669 -6.34 0.89 4.32
C ASN A 669 -6.23 0.34 5.74
N ILE A 670 -6.05 -0.98 5.84
CA ILE A 670 -6.17 -1.74 7.08
C ILE A 670 -4.91 -2.54 7.39
N ALA A 671 -4.76 -2.95 8.65
CA ALA A 671 -3.77 -3.92 9.08
C ALA A 671 -4.39 -4.95 10.02
N LEU A 672 -3.84 -6.17 9.98
CA LEU A 672 -4.19 -7.27 10.89
C LEU A 672 -3.06 -7.46 11.90
N THR A 673 -3.41 -7.61 13.17
CA THR A 673 -2.46 -7.81 14.25
C THR A 673 -2.86 -9.01 15.10
N GLY A 674 -1.94 -9.93 15.34
CA GLY A 674 -2.15 -11.07 16.23
C GLY A 674 -0.98 -11.25 17.20
N GLU A 675 -1.26 -11.27 18.50
CA GLU A 675 -0.30 -11.66 19.53
C GLU A 675 -0.08 -13.17 19.47
N ILE A 676 1.17 -13.62 19.29
CA ILE A 676 1.51 -15.04 19.16
C ILE A 676 1.41 -15.72 20.53
N ASP A 677 0.74 -16.88 20.58
CA ASP A 677 0.88 -17.79 21.72
C ASP A 677 2.26 -18.44 21.65
N LEU A 678 3.25 -17.77 22.24
CA LEU A 678 4.65 -18.11 22.10
C LEU A 678 4.98 -19.38 22.90
N PRO A 679 5.40 -20.48 22.25
CA PRO A 679 5.75 -21.70 22.97
C PRO A 679 7.08 -21.54 23.72
N ASP A 680 7.33 -22.40 24.71
CA ASP A 680 8.57 -22.37 25.52
C ASP A 680 9.85 -22.45 24.67
N GLY A 681 9.80 -23.10 23.50
CA GLY A 681 10.90 -23.21 22.55
C GLY A 681 11.09 -22.01 21.61
N GLY A 682 10.15 -21.05 21.62
CA GLY A 682 10.18 -19.85 20.78
C GLY A 682 10.02 -20.07 19.28
N GLU A 683 9.78 -21.30 18.83
CA GLU A 683 9.66 -21.70 17.42
C GLU A 683 8.20 -21.98 17.07
N PHE A 684 7.71 -21.40 15.97
CA PHE A 684 6.33 -21.52 15.51
C PHE A 684 6.25 -21.26 14.00
N THR A 685 5.08 -21.44 13.40
CA THR A 685 4.85 -21.22 11.96
C THR A 685 3.63 -20.33 11.74
N ILE A 686 3.81 -19.24 11.00
CA ILE A 686 2.70 -18.44 10.48
C ILE A 686 2.46 -18.83 9.02
N ALA A 687 1.20 -19.10 8.71
CA ALA A 687 0.73 -19.31 7.35
C ALA A 687 -0.12 -18.13 6.89
N VAL A 688 0.15 -17.64 5.68
CA VAL A 688 -0.69 -16.65 4.98
C VAL A 688 -1.20 -17.27 3.69
N ALA A 689 -2.50 -17.59 3.65
CA ALA A 689 -3.14 -18.31 2.56
C ALA A 689 -4.01 -17.40 1.69
N PHE A 690 -4.07 -17.73 0.40
CA PHE A 690 -4.84 -17.00 -0.59
C PHE A 690 -5.89 -17.88 -1.30
N GLY A 691 -7.04 -17.28 -1.61
CA GLY A 691 -8.15 -17.96 -2.30
C GLY A 691 -9.08 -17.01 -3.00
N ARG A 692 -9.90 -17.56 -3.90
CA ARG A 692 -11.02 -16.85 -4.56
C ARG A 692 -12.33 -16.91 -3.76
N SER A 693 -12.30 -17.60 -2.63
CA SER A 693 -13.33 -17.61 -1.61
C SER A 693 -12.67 -17.82 -0.24
N TYR A 694 -13.39 -17.49 0.82
CA TYR A 694 -12.95 -17.73 2.19
C TYR A 694 -12.64 -19.22 2.43
N GLU A 695 -13.52 -20.12 1.97
CA GLU A 695 -13.39 -21.57 2.14
C GLU A 695 -12.17 -22.11 1.40
N SER A 696 -11.88 -21.59 0.21
CA SER A 696 -10.70 -21.97 -0.57
C SER A 696 -9.41 -21.57 0.13
N ALA A 697 -9.34 -20.34 0.66
CA ALA A 697 -8.17 -19.87 1.40
C ALA A 697 -7.99 -20.66 2.70
N ALA A 698 -9.07 -20.85 3.47
CA ALA A 698 -9.04 -21.55 4.75
C ALA A 698 -8.65 -23.03 4.60
N THR A 699 -9.18 -23.71 3.59
CA THR A 699 -8.85 -25.13 3.34
C THR A 699 -7.35 -25.31 3.05
N LYS A 700 -6.77 -24.44 2.20
CA LYS A 700 -5.34 -24.49 1.90
C LYS A 700 -4.48 -24.19 3.12
N LEU A 701 -4.84 -23.15 3.87
CA LEU A 701 -4.17 -22.76 5.11
C LEU A 701 -4.04 -23.94 6.08
N PHE A 702 -5.16 -24.60 6.40
CA PHE A 702 -5.17 -25.70 7.36
C PHE A 702 -4.53 -26.98 6.80
N GLN A 703 -4.59 -27.22 5.49
CA GLN A 703 -3.84 -28.31 4.86
C GLN A 703 -2.33 -28.11 4.97
N SER A 704 -1.84 -26.88 4.76
CA SER A 704 -0.43 -26.54 4.94
C SER A 704 -0.02 -26.65 6.41
N LEU A 705 -0.79 -26.09 7.35
CA LEU A 705 -0.48 -26.14 8.79
C LEU A 705 -0.61 -27.54 9.40
N ALA A 706 -1.36 -28.46 8.78
CA ALA A 706 -1.46 -29.84 9.24
C ALA A 706 -0.17 -30.65 9.05
N SER A 707 0.80 -30.15 8.28
CA SER A 707 2.11 -30.78 8.06
C SER A 707 3.23 -29.94 8.66
N ALA A 708 4.25 -30.58 9.22
CA ALA A 708 5.40 -29.88 9.78
C ALA A 708 6.15 -29.04 8.72
N PHE A 709 6.62 -27.85 9.10
CA PHE A 709 7.36 -26.94 8.23
C PHE A 709 8.51 -27.61 7.46
N GLU A 710 9.26 -28.49 8.12
CA GLU A 710 10.40 -29.20 7.52
C GLU A 710 9.98 -30.10 6.34
N SER A 711 8.76 -30.65 6.34
CA SER A 711 8.24 -31.41 5.20
C SER A 711 8.02 -30.53 3.99
N HIS A 712 7.50 -29.31 4.21
CA HIS A 712 7.33 -28.29 3.18
C HIS A 712 8.68 -27.80 2.66
N ARG A 713 9.63 -27.49 3.55
CA ARG A 713 11.01 -27.12 3.17
C ARG A 713 11.65 -28.17 2.27
N ALA A 714 11.65 -29.43 2.70
CA ALA A 714 12.27 -30.50 1.93
C ALA A 714 11.61 -30.67 0.54
N ALA A 715 10.29 -30.53 0.44
CA ALA A 715 9.58 -30.60 -0.83
C ALA A 715 9.86 -29.38 -1.74
N TYR A 716 9.84 -28.17 -1.18
CA TYR A 716 10.15 -26.92 -1.88
C TYR A 716 11.57 -26.93 -2.46
N VAL A 717 12.56 -27.34 -1.66
CA VAL A 717 13.96 -27.48 -2.08
C VAL A 717 14.10 -28.51 -3.21
N ARG A 718 13.47 -29.69 -3.07
CA ARG A 718 13.50 -30.71 -4.13
C ARG A 718 12.90 -30.22 -5.45
N GLN A 719 11.83 -29.40 -5.41
CA GLN A 719 11.22 -28.86 -6.63
C GLN A 719 12.19 -27.95 -7.38
N TRP A 720 12.84 -27.02 -6.67
CA TRP A 720 13.81 -26.10 -7.25
C TRP A 720 15.06 -26.81 -7.75
N GLN A 721 15.68 -27.66 -6.93
CA GLN A 721 16.88 -28.39 -7.33
C GLN A 721 16.64 -29.29 -8.55
N ARG A 722 15.44 -29.89 -8.67
CA ARG A 722 15.07 -30.66 -9.87
C ARG A 722 14.95 -29.79 -11.12
N ALA A 723 14.49 -28.55 -10.98
CA ALA A 723 14.24 -27.65 -12.10
C ALA A 723 15.50 -26.94 -12.60
N VAL A 724 16.44 -26.65 -11.69
CA VAL A 724 17.58 -25.75 -11.96
C VAL A 724 18.91 -26.50 -12.03
N VAL A 725 19.07 -27.67 -11.41
CA VAL A 725 20.38 -28.34 -11.40
C VAL A 725 20.67 -29.01 -12.73
N ASP A 726 21.61 -28.46 -13.48
CA ASP A 726 22.38 -29.19 -14.50
C ASP A 726 23.87 -28.98 -14.25
N ARG A 727 24.56 -30.05 -13.85
CA ARG A 727 26.00 -30.02 -13.53
C ARG A 727 26.87 -29.66 -14.73
N LYS A 728 26.38 -29.83 -15.96
CA LYS A 728 27.14 -29.46 -17.17
C LYS A 728 27.21 -27.94 -17.36
N PHE A 729 26.32 -27.18 -16.73
CA PHE A 729 26.17 -25.73 -16.91
C PHE A 729 26.32 -24.95 -15.59
N ASP A 730 27.08 -25.46 -14.61
CA ASP A 730 27.30 -24.82 -13.29
C ASP A 730 28.22 -23.58 -13.40
N PHE A 731 29.14 -23.54 -14.37
CA PHE A 731 30.08 -22.43 -14.70
C PHE A 731 30.69 -21.68 -13.50
N SER A 732 30.80 -22.30 -12.33
CA SER A 732 31.27 -21.64 -11.12
C SER A 732 32.70 -21.14 -11.24
N THR A 733 33.55 -21.83 -12.01
CA THR A 733 34.94 -21.43 -12.28
C THR A 733 35.08 -20.14 -13.07
N ASP A 734 34.03 -19.76 -13.80
CA ASP A 734 33.98 -18.59 -14.67
C ASP A 734 33.55 -17.31 -13.91
N THR A 735 33.03 -17.48 -12.69
CA THR A 735 32.60 -16.43 -11.74
C THR A 735 33.71 -16.04 -10.76
N CYS A 736 33.46 -15.05 -9.88
CA CYS A 736 34.36 -14.76 -8.75
C CYS A 736 33.80 -15.17 -7.38
N ASP A 737 32.57 -15.69 -7.31
CA ASP A 737 31.86 -16.07 -6.09
C ASP A 737 31.56 -17.58 -5.98
N ASP A 738 32.29 -18.40 -6.74
CA ASP A 738 32.09 -19.86 -6.85
C ASP A 738 30.69 -20.25 -7.37
N GLY A 739 30.11 -19.40 -8.22
CA GLY A 739 28.84 -19.60 -8.93
C GLY A 739 27.60 -19.31 -8.09
N GLY A 740 27.74 -18.66 -6.94
CA GLY A 740 26.64 -18.34 -6.03
C GLY A 740 25.54 -17.53 -6.74
N MET A 741 25.90 -16.36 -7.25
CA MET A 741 25.02 -15.44 -7.94
C MET A 741 24.57 -16.01 -9.29
N TYR A 742 25.38 -16.83 -9.96
CA TYR A 742 24.98 -17.48 -11.21
C TYR A 742 23.82 -18.46 -11.00
N ARG A 743 23.92 -19.32 -9.99
CA ARG A 743 22.83 -20.24 -9.61
C ARG A 743 21.60 -19.49 -9.12
N LEU A 744 21.79 -18.46 -8.29
CA LEU A 744 20.69 -17.63 -7.81
C LEU A 744 19.97 -16.91 -8.95
N SER A 745 20.71 -16.29 -9.87
CA SER A 745 20.16 -15.58 -11.03
C SER A 745 19.27 -16.48 -11.89
N ARG A 746 19.66 -17.75 -12.08
CA ARG A 746 18.83 -18.75 -12.79
C ARG A 746 17.50 -18.99 -12.07
N CYS A 747 17.54 -19.10 -10.75
CA CYS A 747 16.33 -19.26 -9.94
C CYS A 747 15.44 -18.00 -9.99
N VAL A 748 16.05 -16.81 -9.87
CA VAL A 748 15.35 -15.52 -9.97
C VAL A 748 14.63 -15.41 -11.31
N LEU A 749 15.30 -15.69 -12.44
CA LEU A 749 14.68 -15.64 -13.77
C LEU A 749 13.49 -16.60 -13.88
N LEU A 750 13.63 -17.85 -13.43
CA LEU A 750 12.52 -18.83 -13.45
C LEU A 750 11.34 -18.42 -12.55
N ALA A 751 11.60 -17.73 -11.43
CA ALA A 751 10.55 -17.28 -10.53
C ALA A 751 9.67 -16.17 -11.11
N HIS A 752 10.16 -15.42 -12.10
CA HIS A 752 9.42 -14.31 -12.71
C HIS A 752 8.44 -14.75 -13.81
N GLU A 753 8.36 -16.06 -14.12
CA GLU A 753 7.34 -16.62 -15.01
C GLU A 753 5.98 -16.76 -14.29
N ASP A 754 4.89 -16.33 -14.94
CA ASP A 754 3.54 -16.56 -14.43
C ASP A 754 3.16 -18.06 -14.48
N LYS A 755 2.41 -18.50 -13.47
CA LYS A 755 2.04 -19.92 -13.33
C LYS A 755 0.78 -20.32 -14.10
N VAL A 756 0.01 -19.36 -14.59
CA VAL A 756 -1.20 -19.58 -15.39
C VAL A 756 -0.91 -19.26 -16.86
N PHE A 757 -0.44 -18.05 -17.14
CA PHE A 757 0.06 -17.58 -18.43
C PHE A 757 1.52 -17.97 -18.60
N GLN A 758 1.79 -19.27 -18.59
CA GLN A 758 3.16 -19.78 -18.68
C GLN A 758 3.86 -19.26 -19.93
N GLY A 759 5.11 -18.82 -19.77
CA GLY A 759 5.88 -18.08 -20.76
C GLY A 759 5.84 -16.56 -20.57
N ALA A 760 4.80 -15.99 -19.95
CA ALA A 760 4.80 -14.58 -19.55
C ALA A 760 5.79 -14.37 -18.40
N MET A 761 6.83 -13.58 -18.63
CA MET A 761 7.85 -13.26 -17.63
C MET A 761 7.84 -11.75 -17.37
N VAL A 762 7.65 -11.35 -16.12
CA VAL A 762 7.64 -9.93 -15.76
C VAL A 762 9.05 -9.37 -15.58
N ALA A 763 9.25 -8.08 -15.85
CA ALA A 763 10.58 -7.45 -15.79
C ALA A 763 11.16 -7.42 -14.36
N SER A 764 10.32 -7.19 -13.35
CA SER A 764 10.68 -7.26 -11.94
C SER A 764 9.47 -7.50 -11.05
N MET A 765 9.61 -8.27 -9.98
CA MET A 765 8.67 -8.29 -8.85
C MET A 765 8.92 -7.11 -7.89
N SER A 766 8.94 -5.88 -8.43
CA SER A 766 9.10 -4.66 -7.63
C SER A 766 8.35 -3.48 -8.25
N ILE A 767 8.15 -2.45 -7.43
CA ILE A 767 7.52 -1.18 -7.81
C ILE A 767 8.57 -0.09 -7.55
N PRO A 768 9.26 0.41 -8.59
CA PRO A 768 10.28 1.45 -8.43
C PRO A 768 9.77 2.66 -7.66
N TRP A 769 10.53 3.09 -6.66
CA TRP A 769 10.17 4.18 -5.73
C TRP A 769 8.83 3.96 -5.02
N GLY A 770 8.46 2.70 -4.77
CA GLY A 770 7.15 2.30 -4.26
C GLY A 770 6.74 3.01 -2.97
N GLU A 771 7.69 3.43 -2.12
CA GLU A 771 7.43 4.21 -0.92
C GLU A 771 6.75 5.57 -1.18
N THR A 772 6.85 6.08 -2.41
CA THR A 772 6.17 7.31 -2.87
C THR A 772 4.97 7.05 -3.77
N LYS A 773 4.72 5.79 -4.15
CA LYS A 773 3.68 5.39 -5.10
C LYS A 773 2.44 4.90 -4.37
N GLY A 774 1.29 5.45 -4.73
CA GLY A 774 -0.02 5.05 -4.19
C GLY A 774 -0.78 4.11 -5.13
N ASP A 775 -2.07 3.93 -4.87
CA ASP A 775 -2.95 3.03 -5.63
C ASP A 775 -3.20 3.43 -7.11
N GLN A 776 -2.70 4.59 -7.55
CA GLN A 776 -2.81 5.04 -8.94
C GLN A 776 -1.75 4.43 -9.87
N ASP A 777 -0.64 3.93 -9.30
CA ASP A 777 0.48 3.37 -10.05
C ASP A 777 0.35 1.84 -10.12
N LEU A 778 -0.46 1.35 -11.05
CA LEU A 778 -0.83 -0.07 -11.14
C LEU A 778 0.22 -0.97 -11.80
N GLY A 779 1.05 -0.43 -12.70
CA GLY A 779 1.91 -1.25 -13.56
C GLY A 779 3.26 -1.66 -12.96
N GLY A 780 3.84 -0.84 -12.06
CA GLY A 780 5.18 -1.07 -11.51
C GLY A 780 6.18 -1.55 -12.57
N TYR A 781 7.02 -2.52 -12.22
CA TYR A 781 7.81 -3.31 -13.18
C TYR A 781 7.32 -4.76 -13.32
N HIS A 782 6.19 -5.10 -12.70
CA HIS A 782 5.59 -6.42 -12.79
C HIS A 782 4.68 -6.54 -14.03
N LEU A 783 5.12 -5.97 -15.16
CA LEU A 783 4.54 -6.13 -16.51
C LEU A 783 5.51 -6.91 -17.39
N VAL A 784 5.03 -7.35 -18.55
CA VAL A 784 5.81 -8.06 -19.54
C VAL A 784 6.27 -7.08 -20.62
N TRP A 785 7.58 -6.87 -20.71
CA TRP A 785 8.23 -6.26 -21.89
C TRP A 785 8.80 -7.38 -22.76
N THR A 786 8.59 -7.30 -24.08
CA THR A 786 9.10 -8.33 -25.00
C THR A 786 10.63 -8.40 -24.96
N ARG A 787 11.30 -7.25 -24.83
CA ARG A 787 12.76 -7.15 -24.68
C ARG A 787 13.24 -7.91 -23.44
N ASP A 788 12.75 -7.55 -22.27
CA ASP A 788 13.15 -8.15 -20.98
C ASP A 788 12.84 -9.64 -20.89
N LEU A 789 11.65 -10.05 -21.39
CA LEU A 789 11.24 -11.44 -21.50
C LEU A 789 12.20 -12.22 -22.39
N VAL A 790 12.53 -11.71 -23.59
CA VAL A 790 13.42 -12.41 -24.52
C VAL A 790 14.84 -12.49 -23.97
N HIS A 791 15.37 -11.44 -23.33
CA HIS A 791 16.67 -11.51 -22.66
C HIS A 791 16.68 -12.56 -21.55
N SER A 792 15.62 -12.61 -20.74
CA SER A 792 15.46 -13.57 -19.64
C SER A 792 15.35 -15.01 -20.16
N ALA A 793 14.55 -15.24 -21.20
CA ALA A 793 14.42 -16.53 -21.89
C ALA A 793 15.76 -16.96 -22.51
N MET A 794 16.48 -16.04 -23.17
CA MET A 794 17.78 -16.33 -23.76
C MET A 794 18.85 -16.66 -22.72
N ALA A 795 18.86 -15.97 -21.58
CA ALA A 795 19.75 -16.29 -20.47
C ALA A 795 19.43 -17.67 -19.86
N LEU A 796 18.15 -18.03 -19.72
CA LEU A 796 17.77 -19.39 -19.31
C LEU A 796 18.25 -20.44 -20.31
N LEU A 797 18.10 -20.16 -21.61
CA LEU A 797 18.61 -20.99 -22.69
C LEU A 797 20.14 -21.13 -22.64
N ALA A 798 20.87 -20.09 -22.24
CA ALA A 798 22.33 -20.14 -22.01
C ALA A 798 22.74 -21.21 -20.98
N THR A 799 21.82 -21.57 -20.09
CA THR A 799 22.00 -22.59 -19.03
C THR A 799 21.37 -23.95 -19.36
N ASP A 800 21.03 -24.16 -20.64
CA ASP A 800 20.36 -25.36 -21.20
C ASP A 800 18.93 -25.60 -20.72
N GLN A 801 18.31 -24.60 -20.09
CA GLN A 801 16.88 -24.61 -19.83
C GLN A 801 16.14 -24.27 -21.13
N THR A 802 15.47 -25.26 -21.72
CA THR A 802 14.76 -25.10 -23.01
C THR A 802 13.25 -24.90 -22.86
N SER A 803 12.67 -25.38 -21.76
CA SER A 803 11.21 -25.43 -21.59
C SER A 803 10.57 -24.06 -21.38
N THR A 804 11.17 -23.20 -20.55
CA THR A 804 10.66 -21.85 -20.27
C THR A 804 10.84 -20.94 -21.48
N PRO A 805 11.99 -20.92 -22.17
CA PRO A 805 12.16 -20.14 -23.40
C PRO A 805 11.18 -20.55 -24.52
N LEU A 806 10.88 -21.86 -24.65
CA LEU A 806 9.86 -22.32 -25.58
C LEU A 806 8.46 -21.81 -25.21
N ARG A 807 8.08 -21.86 -23.93
CA ARG A 807 6.79 -21.31 -23.46
C ARG A 807 6.71 -19.79 -23.69
N ALA A 808 7.79 -19.06 -23.42
CA ALA A 808 7.90 -17.64 -23.72
C ALA A 808 7.64 -17.33 -25.19
N LEU A 809 8.24 -18.09 -26.11
CA LEU A 809 7.99 -17.92 -27.55
C LEU A 809 6.53 -18.24 -27.92
N ILE A 810 5.94 -19.29 -27.35
CA ILE A 810 4.53 -19.66 -27.59
C ILE A 810 3.59 -18.56 -27.09
N TRP A 811 3.87 -18.01 -25.90
CA TRP A 811 3.09 -16.90 -25.34
C TRP A 811 3.21 -15.64 -26.22
N LEU A 812 4.42 -15.29 -26.67
CA LEU A 812 4.62 -14.20 -27.63
C LEU A 812 3.83 -14.44 -28.93
N ALA A 813 3.84 -15.66 -29.46
CA ALA A 813 3.06 -16.00 -30.65
C ALA A 813 1.54 -15.84 -30.43
N ALA A 814 1.05 -16.07 -29.20
CA ALA A 814 -0.36 -15.90 -28.86
C ALA A 814 -0.79 -14.43 -28.74
N ILE A 815 0.12 -13.55 -28.30
CA ILE A 815 -0.18 -12.11 -28.11
C ILE A 815 0.20 -11.23 -29.31
N GLN A 816 0.93 -11.78 -30.30
CA GLN A 816 1.30 -11.04 -31.49
C GLN A 816 0.06 -10.52 -32.22
N ARG A 817 0.03 -9.21 -32.52
CA ARG A 817 -1.05 -8.59 -33.28
C ARG A 817 -1.05 -9.10 -34.73
N THR A 818 -2.19 -8.99 -35.40
CA THR A 818 -2.34 -9.46 -36.79
C THR A 818 -1.40 -8.77 -37.77
N ASP A 819 -0.97 -7.55 -37.46
CA ASP A 819 0.00 -6.79 -38.24
C ASP A 819 1.46 -7.18 -37.95
N GLY A 820 1.71 -8.16 -37.07
CA GLY A 820 3.04 -8.63 -36.69
C GLY A 820 3.70 -7.86 -35.54
N SER A 821 3.06 -6.81 -35.03
CA SER A 821 3.58 -6.01 -33.92
C SER A 821 3.27 -6.60 -32.54
N PHE A 822 3.99 -6.10 -31.54
CA PHE A 822 3.78 -6.37 -30.13
C PHE A 822 3.47 -5.06 -29.41
N PRO A 823 2.71 -5.08 -28.30
CA PRO A 823 2.60 -3.91 -27.44
C PRO A 823 3.96 -3.52 -26.87
N GLN A 824 4.12 -2.25 -26.47
CA GLN A 824 5.34 -1.79 -25.78
C GLN A 824 5.60 -2.62 -24.52
N ASN A 825 4.56 -2.80 -23.73
CA ASN A 825 4.49 -3.76 -22.64
C ASN A 825 3.03 -4.18 -22.44
N SER A 826 2.83 -5.28 -21.73
CA SER A 826 1.50 -5.80 -21.44
C SER A 826 1.39 -6.34 -20.03
N TRP A 827 0.16 -6.47 -19.56
CA TRP A 827 -0.16 -7.44 -18.52
C TRP A 827 0.14 -8.86 -19.02
N ILE A 828 0.18 -9.83 -18.10
CA ILE A 828 0.51 -11.23 -18.44
C ILE A 828 -0.52 -11.90 -19.36
N ASP A 829 -1.73 -11.35 -19.44
CA ASP A 829 -2.78 -11.81 -20.35
C ASP A 829 -2.61 -11.29 -21.79
N GLY A 830 -1.59 -10.47 -22.04
CA GLY A 830 -1.30 -9.85 -23.33
C GLY A 830 -1.99 -8.50 -23.56
N THR A 831 -2.80 -8.02 -22.62
CA THR A 831 -3.45 -6.71 -22.70
C THR A 831 -2.40 -5.61 -22.60
N ALA A 832 -2.32 -4.76 -23.62
CA ALA A 832 -1.36 -3.66 -23.66
C ALA A 832 -1.55 -2.69 -22.49
N TYR A 833 -0.48 -2.37 -21.77
CA TYR A 833 -0.48 -1.29 -20.78
C TYR A 833 -0.06 0.02 -21.46
N TRP A 834 1.11 0.01 -22.11
CA TRP A 834 1.53 1.03 -23.06
C TRP A 834 1.48 0.53 -24.50
N SER A 835 1.29 1.48 -25.43
CA SER A 835 1.03 1.20 -26.84
C SER A 835 2.11 1.72 -27.81
N GLY A 836 3.25 2.19 -27.28
CA GLY A 836 4.41 2.57 -28.10
C GLY A 836 4.87 1.44 -29.02
N LEU A 837 5.47 1.80 -30.17
CA LEU A 837 5.95 0.83 -31.16
C LEU A 837 7.48 0.80 -31.19
N GLN A 838 8.05 -0.23 -30.59
CA GLN A 838 9.50 -0.43 -30.53
C GLN A 838 9.92 -1.52 -31.51
N LEU A 839 10.73 -1.18 -32.52
CA LEU A 839 11.10 -2.14 -33.57
C LEU A 839 11.99 -3.27 -33.05
N ASP A 840 12.82 -3.02 -32.03
CA ASP A 840 13.61 -4.05 -31.35
C ASP A 840 12.69 -5.10 -30.69
N GLN A 841 11.58 -4.67 -30.07
CA GLN A 841 10.59 -5.58 -29.50
C GLN A 841 9.85 -6.44 -30.54
N ILE A 842 9.75 -5.99 -31.79
CA ILE A 842 9.24 -6.81 -32.90
C ILE A 842 10.31 -7.81 -33.38
N ALA A 843 11.58 -7.42 -33.30
CA ALA A 843 12.72 -8.21 -33.75
C ALA A 843 13.12 -9.32 -32.76
N PHE A 844 13.06 -9.08 -31.45
CA PHE A 844 13.47 -10.03 -30.42
C PHE A 844 12.77 -11.41 -30.50
N PRO A 845 11.46 -11.53 -30.75
CA PRO A 845 10.80 -12.83 -30.93
C PRO A 845 11.38 -13.67 -32.09
N ILE A 846 11.86 -13.03 -33.16
CA ILE A 846 12.54 -13.73 -34.26
C ILE A 846 13.87 -14.32 -33.77
N LEU A 847 14.65 -13.54 -33.01
CA LEU A 847 15.91 -14.00 -32.43
C LEU A 847 15.72 -15.17 -31.46
N LEU A 848 14.71 -15.09 -30.57
CA LEU A 848 14.39 -16.19 -29.66
C LEU A 848 14.00 -17.46 -30.42
N ALA A 849 13.15 -17.33 -31.43
CA ALA A 849 12.73 -18.46 -32.26
C ALA A 849 13.91 -19.10 -33.00
N TRP A 850 14.82 -18.28 -33.52
CA TRP A 850 16.03 -18.74 -34.20
C TRP A 850 16.96 -19.50 -33.26
N TRP A 851 17.21 -18.99 -32.05
CA TRP A 851 18.04 -19.68 -31.07
C TRP A 851 17.46 -21.00 -30.59
N LEU A 852 16.13 -21.05 -30.37
CA LEU A 852 15.43 -22.31 -30.08
C LEU A 852 15.54 -23.28 -31.26
N HIS A 853 15.47 -22.80 -32.51
CA HIS A 853 15.66 -23.63 -33.70
C HIS A 853 17.07 -24.22 -33.75
N LYS A 854 18.11 -23.39 -33.63
CA LYS A 854 19.52 -23.83 -33.69
C LYS A 854 19.89 -24.80 -32.56
N ARG A 855 19.15 -24.80 -31.46
CA ARG A 855 19.31 -25.75 -30.34
C ARG A 855 18.38 -26.97 -30.40
N GLY A 856 17.56 -27.10 -31.44
CA GLY A 856 16.58 -28.19 -31.55
C GLY A 856 15.49 -28.16 -30.47
N ALA A 857 15.25 -26.99 -29.87
CA ALA A 857 14.39 -26.80 -28.70
C ALA A 857 12.95 -26.37 -29.03
N LEU A 858 12.59 -26.24 -30.32
CA LEU A 858 11.22 -25.90 -30.75
C LEU A 858 10.22 -27.06 -30.56
N GLY A 859 10.69 -28.30 -30.48
CA GLY A 859 9.83 -29.48 -30.43
C GLY A 859 8.87 -29.53 -31.64
N LEU A 860 7.57 -29.56 -31.36
CA LEU A 860 6.50 -29.57 -32.38
C LEU A 860 5.91 -28.18 -32.67
N PHE A 861 6.42 -27.12 -32.04
CA PHE A 861 5.93 -25.78 -32.26
C PHE A 861 6.52 -25.17 -33.54
N HIS A 862 5.68 -24.58 -34.38
CA HIS A 862 6.07 -24.01 -35.67
C HIS A 862 5.86 -22.48 -35.68
N PRO A 863 6.88 -21.67 -35.29
CA PRO A 863 6.74 -20.21 -35.14
C PRO A 863 6.73 -19.43 -36.46
N ARG A 864 6.62 -20.11 -37.62
CA ARG A 864 6.75 -19.49 -38.95
C ARG A 864 5.88 -18.25 -39.13
N ALA A 865 4.59 -18.33 -38.79
CA ALA A 865 3.68 -17.19 -38.93
C ALA A 865 4.11 -16.00 -38.08
N THR A 866 4.57 -16.26 -36.84
CA THR A 866 5.08 -15.24 -35.92
C THR A 866 6.27 -14.52 -36.50
N ILE A 867 7.23 -15.27 -37.05
CA ILE A 867 8.47 -14.74 -37.62
C ILE A 867 8.19 -13.94 -38.89
N VAL A 868 7.42 -14.51 -39.82
CA VAL A 868 7.13 -13.89 -41.12
C VAL A 868 6.36 -12.59 -40.94
N ARG A 869 5.36 -12.55 -40.06
CA ARG A 869 4.60 -11.32 -39.77
C ARG A 869 5.49 -10.26 -39.12
N ALA A 870 6.32 -10.64 -38.16
CA ALA A 870 7.26 -9.72 -37.53
C ALA A 870 8.27 -9.16 -38.55
N ALA A 871 8.86 -10.01 -39.41
CA ALA A 871 9.78 -9.59 -40.46
C ALA A 871 9.11 -8.65 -41.47
N ALA A 872 7.91 -8.97 -41.94
CA ALA A 872 7.14 -8.10 -42.82
C ALA A 872 6.83 -6.74 -42.17
N ARG A 873 6.47 -6.75 -40.88
CA ARG A 873 6.25 -5.52 -40.11
C ARG A 873 7.52 -4.68 -39.99
N LEU A 874 8.66 -5.29 -39.69
CA LEU A 874 9.96 -4.62 -39.64
C LEU A 874 10.34 -3.99 -40.99
N ILE A 875 10.05 -4.65 -42.11
CA ILE A 875 10.31 -4.13 -43.46
C ILE A 875 9.39 -2.95 -43.79
N LEU A 876 8.11 -3.01 -43.42
CA LEU A 876 7.16 -1.91 -43.66
C LEU A 876 7.38 -0.71 -42.74
N GLN A 877 7.88 -0.94 -41.52
CA GLN A 877 7.99 0.08 -40.48
C GLN A 877 9.41 0.61 -40.28
N GLY A 878 10.44 -0.16 -40.57
CA GLY A 878 11.82 0.29 -40.48
C GLY A 878 12.16 1.35 -41.54
N PRO A 879 13.31 2.02 -41.43
CA PRO A 879 14.38 1.84 -40.42
C PRO A 879 14.14 2.59 -39.10
N VAL A 880 13.18 3.52 -39.06
CA VAL A 880 12.98 4.43 -37.92
C VAL A 880 12.04 3.83 -36.87
N THR A 881 12.55 3.70 -35.65
CA THR A 881 11.75 3.28 -34.50
C THR A 881 10.98 4.45 -33.91
N THR A 882 9.79 4.20 -33.37
CA THR A 882 9.02 5.26 -32.67
C THR A 882 9.57 5.55 -31.28
N GLN A 883 10.26 4.58 -30.71
CA GLN A 883 10.97 4.66 -29.44
C GLN A 883 12.20 3.73 -29.51
N ASP A 884 13.32 4.14 -28.93
CA ASP A 884 14.48 3.29 -28.70
C ASP A 884 14.26 2.37 -27.49
N ARG A 885 15.27 1.56 -27.14
CA ARG A 885 15.18 0.59 -26.02
C ARG A 885 14.92 1.22 -24.66
N TRP A 886 15.16 2.53 -24.52
CA TRP A 886 14.87 3.31 -23.32
C TRP A 886 13.46 3.88 -23.30
N GLU A 887 12.69 3.62 -24.36
CA GLU A 887 11.27 3.94 -24.47
C GLU A 887 10.96 5.45 -24.59
N GLU A 888 11.94 6.25 -25.01
CA GLU A 888 11.90 7.71 -24.88
C GLU A 888 11.88 8.44 -26.22
N ASN A 889 12.74 8.07 -27.17
CA ASN A 889 12.97 8.88 -28.38
C ASN A 889 12.79 8.09 -29.68
N ALA A 890 12.12 8.71 -30.64
CA ALA A 890 12.00 8.22 -32.02
C ALA A 890 13.24 8.56 -32.85
N GLY A 891 13.62 7.70 -33.79
CA GLY A 891 14.74 7.98 -34.69
C GLY A 891 15.48 6.76 -35.19
N TYR A 892 16.66 7.00 -35.75
CA TYR A 892 17.62 5.97 -36.12
C TYR A 892 18.51 5.64 -34.92
N SER A 893 18.21 4.52 -34.26
CA SER A 893 18.98 4.05 -33.10
C SER A 893 19.94 2.93 -33.52
N PRO A 894 21.24 3.00 -33.19
CA PRO A 894 22.18 1.93 -33.50
C PRO A 894 21.82 0.62 -32.78
N SER A 895 21.28 0.68 -31.55
CA SER A 895 20.81 -0.50 -30.83
C SER A 895 19.63 -1.16 -31.55
N THR A 896 18.57 -0.38 -31.85
CA THR A 896 17.39 -0.93 -32.53
C THR A 896 17.74 -1.46 -33.92
N LEU A 897 18.55 -0.74 -34.70
CA LEU A 897 19.00 -1.20 -36.01
C LEU A 897 19.81 -2.50 -35.92
N ALA A 898 20.70 -2.63 -34.93
CA ALA A 898 21.46 -3.86 -34.72
C ALA A 898 20.55 -5.08 -34.51
N VAL A 899 19.55 -4.95 -33.63
CA VAL A 899 18.59 -6.02 -33.33
C VAL A 899 17.73 -6.35 -34.55
N VAL A 900 17.26 -5.33 -35.28
CA VAL A 900 16.44 -5.51 -36.49
C VAL A 900 17.24 -6.20 -37.59
N ILE A 901 18.47 -5.78 -37.88
CA ILE A 901 19.31 -6.41 -38.89
C ILE A 901 19.58 -7.87 -38.51
N ALA A 902 19.96 -8.13 -37.27
CA ALA A 902 20.22 -9.48 -36.78
C ALA A 902 18.98 -10.39 -36.91
N ALA A 903 17.80 -9.88 -36.54
CA ALA A 903 16.54 -10.59 -36.66
C ALA A 903 16.17 -10.90 -38.12
N LEU A 904 16.33 -9.93 -39.03
CA LEU A 904 16.05 -10.14 -40.45
C LEU A 904 17.03 -11.14 -41.08
N VAL A 905 18.31 -11.10 -40.71
CA VAL A 905 19.28 -12.13 -41.12
C VAL A 905 18.85 -13.52 -40.63
N CYS A 906 18.43 -13.66 -39.36
CA CYS A 906 17.90 -14.92 -38.84
C CYS A 906 16.64 -15.38 -39.59
N ALA A 907 15.73 -14.46 -39.94
CA ALA A 907 14.55 -14.78 -40.72
C ALA A 907 14.89 -15.25 -42.15
N ALA A 908 15.88 -14.63 -42.79
CA ALA A 908 16.34 -15.00 -44.12
C ALA A 908 17.06 -16.36 -44.13
N GLU A 909 17.89 -16.64 -43.12
CA GLU A 909 18.50 -17.97 -42.96
C GLU A 909 17.43 -19.04 -42.77
N TRP A 910 16.42 -18.78 -41.95
CA TRP A 910 15.33 -19.72 -41.75
C TRP A 910 14.50 -19.95 -43.02
N ALA A 911 14.25 -18.90 -43.80
CA ALA A 911 13.62 -19.05 -45.12
C ALA A 911 14.45 -19.95 -46.04
N THR A 912 15.78 -19.85 -45.97
CA THR A 912 16.71 -20.73 -46.71
C THR A 912 16.58 -22.18 -46.25
N ASP A 913 16.54 -22.42 -44.94
CA ASP A 913 16.37 -23.76 -44.35
C ASP A 913 15.06 -24.45 -44.79
N PHE A 914 14.03 -23.68 -45.16
CA PHE A 914 12.77 -24.17 -45.72
C PHE A 914 12.67 -24.12 -47.25
N CYS A 915 13.79 -23.93 -47.97
CA CYS A 915 13.84 -23.83 -49.43
C CYS A 915 12.97 -22.69 -50.01
N LYS A 916 12.83 -21.58 -49.28
CA LYS A 916 12.14 -20.35 -49.70
C LYS A 916 13.17 -19.27 -50.07
N THR A 917 13.92 -19.54 -51.14
CA THR A 917 15.07 -18.70 -51.55
C THR A 917 14.66 -17.29 -51.97
N ASP A 918 13.49 -17.14 -52.60
CA ASP A 918 12.93 -15.85 -53.00
C ASP A 918 12.64 -14.94 -51.79
N VAL A 919 12.11 -15.51 -50.70
CA VAL A 919 11.91 -14.79 -49.44
C VAL A 919 13.24 -14.43 -48.80
N ALA A 920 14.18 -15.38 -48.75
CA ALA A 920 15.49 -15.15 -48.16
C ALA A 920 16.22 -14.01 -48.88
N ASP A 921 16.23 -14.00 -50.21
CA ASP A 921 16.84 -12.95 -51.04
C ASP A 921 16.16 -11.58 -50.80
N PHE A 922 14.84 -11.55 -50.67
CA PHE A 922 14.10 -10.33 -50.38
C PHE A 922 14.46 -9.73 -49.02
N VAL A 923 14.47 -10.58 -47.98
CA VAL A 923 14.79 -10.16 -46.61
C VAL A 923 16.26 -9.76 -46.48
N PHE A 924 17.19 -10.52 -47.09
CA PHE A 924 18.61 -10.16 -47.12
C PHE A 924 18.85 -8.82 -47.81
N ALA A 925 18.18 -8.55 -48.94
CA ALA A 925 18.31 -7.26 -49.63
C ALA A 925 17.95 -6.07 -48.72
N TYR A 926 16.90 -6.21 -47.90
CA TYR A 926 16.52 -5.18 -46.94
C TYR A 926 17.48 -5.09 -45.75
N ALA A 927 17.91 -6.23 -45.19
CA ALA A 927 18.88 -6.27 -44.09
C ALA A 927 20.24 -5.67 -44.48
N ASP A 928 20.72 -5.95 -45.70
CA ASP A 928 21.97 -5.41 -46.24
C ASP A 928 21.88 -3.91 -46.48
N TRP A 929 20.71 -3.42 -46.94
CA TRP A 929 20.45 -2.00 -47.06
C TRP A 929 20.53 -1.30 -45.71
N LEU A 930 19.89 -1.84 -44.67
CA LEU A 930 19.99 -1.31 -43.31
C LEU A 930 21.45 -1.29 -42.83
N ALA A 931 22.16 -2.41 -42.96
CA ALA A 931 23.55 -2.56 -42.51
C ALA A 931 24.53 -1.57 -43.19
N ALA A 932 24.27 -1.23 -44.46
CA ALA A 932 25.06 -0.27 -45.21
C ALA A 932 24.83 1.19 -44.78
N HIS A 933 23.65 1.52 -44.24
CA HIS A 933 23.27 2.87 -43.84
C HIS A 933 23.41 3.17 -42.35
N VAL A 934 23.75 2.16 -41.52
CA VAL A 934 23.95 2.35 -40.06
C VAL A 934 24.86 3.54 -39.77
N GLU A 935 26.00 3.64 -40.43
CA GLU A 935 26.95 4.73 -40.17
C GLU A 935 26.40 6.10 -40.60
N GLU A 936 25.77 6.19 -41.77
CA GLU A 936 25.15 7.43 -42.23
C GLU A 936 24.13 7.96 -41.22
N TRP A 937 23.31 7.06 -40.67
CA TRP A 937 22.23 7.45 -39.79
C TRP A 937 22.64 7.62 -38.33
N THR A 938 23.72 7.01 -37.86
CA THR A 938 24.00 6.90 -36.41
C THR A 938 25.39 7.39 -35.99
N VAL A 939 26.23 7.83 -36.92
CA VAL A 939 27.57 8.34 -36.62
C VAL A 939 27.62 9.84 -36.86
N THR A 940 28.07 10.59 -35.85
CA THR A 940 28.47 11.99 -36.05
C THR A 940 29.86 12.03 -36.68
N THR A 941 30.11 13.04 -37.52
CA THR A 941 31.45 13.38 -38.06
C THR A 941 31.98 14.71 -37.50
N GLN A 942 31.17 15.37 -36.68
CA GLN A 942 31.44 16.67 -36.05
C GLN A 942 31.31 16.55 -34.53
N GLY A 943 31.64 15.38 -33.98
CA GLY A 943 31.68 15.15 -32.54
C GLY A 943 32.62 16.11 -31.82
N GLU A 944 32.18 16.61 -30.67
CA GLU A 944 32.89 17.62 -29.88
C GLU A 944 33.02 17.27 -28.38
N LEU A 945 32.50 16.11 -27.95
CA LEU A 945 32.53 15.68 -26.54
C LEU A 945 33.92 15.29 -26.03
N VAL A 946 34.77 14.73 -26.91
CA VAL A 946 36.15 14.34 -26.57
C VAL A 946 37.10 14.95 -27.59
N GLU A 947 38.09 15.69 -27.10
CA GLU A 947 39.09 16.34 -27.95
C GLU A 947 39.82 15.31 -28.82
N GLY A 948 39.88 15.57 -30.13
CA GLY A 948 40.52 14.68 -31.10
C GLY A 948 39.62 13.60 -31.72
N ILE A 949 38.46 13.29 -31.13
CA ILE A 949 37.53 12.27 -31.63
C ILE A 949 36.27 12.92 -32.23
N ARG A 950 36.30 13.16 -33.54
CA ARG A 950 35.17 13.77 -34.27
C ARG A 950 34.17 12.76 -34.82
N ARG A 951 34.59 11.50 -35.01
CA ARG A 951 33.76 10.46 -35.62
C ARG A 951 33.43 9.38 -34.58
N HIS A 952 32.18 9.29 -34.17
CA HIS A 952 31.70 8.29 -33.21
C HIS A 952 30.19 8.07 -33.32
N TYR A 953 29.70 6.94 -32.81
CA TYR A 953 28.28 6.64 -32.70
C TYR A 953 27.61 7.53 -31.66
N ILE A 954 26.41 8.02 -32.00
CA ILE A 954 25.55 8.76 -31.08
C ILE A 954 24.42 7.85 -30.59
N ARG A 955 23.70 8.27 -29.55
CA ARG A 955 22.57 7.49 -29.01
C ARG A 955 21.51 7.21 -30.07
N ILE A 956 21.05 8.27 -30.75
CA ILE A 956 19.97 8.21 -31.74
C ILE A 956 19.98 9.48 -32.58
N THR A 957 19.77 9.36 -33.90
CA THR A 957 19.46 10.51 -34.75
C THR A 957 17.95 10.71 -34.79
N PRO A 958 17.40 11.76 -34.16
CA PRO A 958 15.98 11.95 -34.04
C PRO A 958 15.34 12.31 -35.38
N THR A 959 14.18 11.74 -35.66
CA THR A 959 13.33 12.12 -36.80
C THR A 959 11.87 11.79 -36.48
N ASP A 960 10.92 12.39 -37.21
CA ASP A 960 9.50 12.14 -37.00
C ASP A 960 9.17 10.68 -37.40
N PRO A 961 8.64 9.84 -36.49
CA PRO A 961 8.32 8.45 -36.82
C PRO A 961 7.18 8.29 -37.84
N ASN A 962 6.31 9.30 -38.00
CA ASN A 962 5.20 9.31 -38.95
C ASN A 962 5.57 9.88 -40.32
N ALA A 963 6.57 10.77 -40.35
CA ALA A 963 7.18 11.28 -41.58
C ALA A 963 8.71 11.30 -41.49
N PRO A 964 9.36 10.12 -41.40
CA PRO A 964 10.81 10.02 -41.29
C PRO A 964 11.55 10.82 -42.37
N ASP A 965 12.54 11.60 -41.95
CA ASP A 965 13.52 12.13 -42.88
C ASP A 965 14.51 11.01 -43.27
N PRO A 966 14.52 10.55 -44.54
CA PRO A 966 15.44 9.51 -45.00
C PRO A 966 16.91 9.95 -45.08
N HIS A 967 17.18 11.25 -44.91
CA HIS A 967 18.49 11.90 -44.96
C HIS A 967 18.75 12.69 -43.67
N ALA A 968 18.23 12.22 -42.54
CA ALA A 968 18.46 12.84 -41.24
C ALA A 968 19.96 12.91 -40.93
N ASP A 969 20.44 14.11 -40.60
CA ASP A 969 21.86 14.36 -40.37
C ASP A 969 22.17 14.40 -38.87
N ALA A 970 22.90 13.39 -38.39
CA ALA A 970 23.35 13.27 -37.00
C ALA A 970 24.13 14.51 -36.51
N ASN A 971 24.79 15.26 -37.41
CA ASN A 971 25.57 16.43 -37.05
C ASN A 971 24.71 17.65 -36.74
N THR A 972 23.52 17.77 -37.32
CA THR A 972 22.67 18.96 -37.22
C THR A 972 21.36 18.73 -36.46
N ALA A 973 20.95 17.49 -36.27
CA ALA A 973 19.73 17.14 -35.56
C ALA A 973 19.77 17.57 -34.07
N MET A 974 18.60 17.91 -33.54
CA MET A 974 18.37 18.25 -32.13
C MET A 974 17.47 17.20 -31.49
N ILE A 975 17.80 16.76 -30.27
CA ILE A 975 17.06 15.76 -29.51
C ILE A 975 16.54 16.34 -28.20
N GLN A 976 15.25 16.12 -27.92
CA GLN A 976 14.65 16.43 -26.63
C GLN A 976 14.75 15.19 -25.73
N ILE A 977 15.53 15.30 -24.65
CA ILE A 977 15.68 14.22 -23.67
C ILE A 977 14.49 14.24 -22.70
N ALA A 978 13.99 13.05 -22.39
CA ALA A 978 12.88 12.83 -21.47
C ALA A 978 13.26 13.15 -20.01
N ASN A 979 12.30 13.06 -19.10
CA ASN A 979 12.55 13.10 -17.65
C ASN A 979 13.27 14.36 -17.13
N GLY A 980 13.09 15.48 -17.81
CA GLY A 980 13.74 16.76 -17.48
C GLY A 980 15.14 16.96 -18.07
N GLY A 981 15.62 16.08 -18.94
CA GLY A 981 16.97 16.14 -19.51
C GLY A 981 17.25 17.30 -20.47
N GLY A 982 16.20 17.93 -21.04
CA GLY A 982 16.33 19.14 -21.88
C GLY A 982 16.64 18.87 -23.36
N LEU A 983 16.79 19.94 -24.14
CA LEU A 983 17.05 19.91 -25.58
C LEU A 983 18.55 20.03 -25.87
N HIS A 984 19.10 19.09 -26.66
CA HIS A 984 20.53 19.01 -26.96
C HIS A 984 20.79 18.71 -28.44
N PRO A 985 21.96 19.07 -29.00
CA PRO A 985 22.40 18.53 -30.29
C PRO A 985 22.54 17.01 -30.20
N ALA A 986 21.97 16.27 -31.16
CA ALA A 986 22.01 14.79 -31.16
C ALA A 986 23.45 14.26 -31.20
N ARG A 987 24.34 14.94 -31.92
CA ARG A 987 25.80 14.66 -31.92
C ARG A 987 26.48 14.71 -30.56
N ASN A 988 25.86 15.32 -29.56
CA ASN A 988 26.38 15.46 -28.20
C ASN A 988 25.65 14.57 -27.20
N VAL A 989 24.77 13.67 -27.65
CA VAL A 989 24.12 12.67 -26.80
C VAL A 989 24.62 11.29 -27.20
N VAL A 990 25.42 10.68 -26.33
CA VAL A 990 26.07 9.39 -26.55
C VAL A 990 25.56 8.37 -25.56
N GLY A 991 25.58 7.10 -25.96
CA GLY A 991 25.13 5.96 -25.17
C GLY A 991 25.83 4.68 -25.60
N GLY A 992 25.79 3.66 -24.76
CA GLY A 992 26.33 2.33 -25.07
C GLY A 992 25.54 1.55 -26.14
N ASP A 993 24.54 2.17 -26.76
CA ASP A 993 23.60 1.54 -27.69
C ASP A 993 24.28 0.91 -28.92
N PHE A 994 25.41 1.47 -29.38
CA PHE A 994 26.18 0.91 -30.49
C PHE A 994 26.86 -0.43 -30.15
N LEU A 995 27.03 -0.78 -28.88
CA LEU A 995 27.60 -2.07 -28.47
C LEU A 995 26.78 -3.25 -29.01
N HIS A 996 25.48 -3.04 -29.26
CA HIS A 996 24.62 -4.05 -29.87
C HIS A 996 25.03 -4.40 -31.30
N LEU A 997 25.64 -3.47 -32.05
CA LEU A 997 26.17 -3.75 -33.38
C LEU A 997 27.28 -4.80 -33.31
N VAL A 998 28.14 -4.75 -32.29
CA VAL A 998 29.18 -5.77 -32.06
C VAL A 998 28.55 -7.05 -31.49
N ARG A 999 27.69 -6.91 -30.47
CA ARG A 999 27.03 -8.02 -29.76
C ARG A 999 26.31 -8.98 -30.69
N PHE A 1000 25.60 -8.46 -31.70
CA PHE A 1000 24.84 -9.26 -32.66
C PHE A 1000 25.60 -9.55 -33.96
N GLY A 1001 26.88 -9.16 -34.09
CA GLY A 1001 27.72 -9.49 -35.24
C GLY A 1001 27.54 -8.59 -36.47
N ILE A 1002 27.10 -7.35 -36.30
CA ILE A 1002 26.94 -6.36 -37.40
C ILE A 1002 28.24 -5.58 -37.66
N ARG A 1003 29.06 -5.37 -36.63
CA ARG A 1003 30.34 -4.63 -36.70
C ARG A 1003 31.46 -5.37 -35.98
N ASP A 1004 32.68 -5.19 -36.49
CA ASP A 1004 33.89 -5.70 -35.83
C ASP A 1004 34.15 -4.92 -34.53
N PRO A 1005 34.48 -5.59 -33.42
CA PRO A 1005 34.82 -4.91 -32.17
C PRO A 1005 36.02 -3.96 -32.29
N ASN A 1006 36.93 -4.21 -33.23
CA ASN A 1006 38.13 -3.41 -33.47
C ASN A 1006 37.96 -2.36 -34.58
N ASP A 1007 36.76 -2.21 -35.14
CA ASP A 1007 36.45 -1.12 -36.07
C ASP A 1007 36.85 0.24 -35.46
N ALA A 1008 37.39 1.15 -36.28
CA ALA A 1008 37.91 2.42 -35.79
C ALA A 1008 36.82 3.28 -35.13
N ILE A 1009 35.62 3.31 -35.70
CA ILE A 1009 34.49 4.09 -35.16
C ILE A 1009 34.03 3.47 -33.84
N VAL A 1010 33.99 2.13 -33.76
CA VAL A 1010 33.61 1.43 -32.53
C VAL A 1010 34.58 1.77 -31.40
N ARG A 1011 35.89 1.69 -31.63
CA ARG A 1011 36.92 2.04 -30.64
C ARG A 1011 36.88 3.52 -30.23
N ASP A 1012 36.71 4.41 -31.20
CA ASP A 1012 36.54 5.85 -30.94
C ASP A 1012 35.28 6.11 -30.09
N SER A 1013 34.19 5.39 -30.35
CA SER A 1013 32.94 5.50 -29.59
C SER A 1013 33.07 4.95 -28.17
N ILE A 1014 33.86 3.90 -27.97
CA ILE A 1014 34.20 3.37 -26.64
C ILE A 1014 34.91 4.43 -25.80
N GLU A 1015 35.95 5.08 -26.34
CA GLU A 1015 36.65 6.15 -25.61
C GLU A 1015 35.70 7.30 -25.27
N VAL A 1016 34.80 7.66 -26.19
CA VAL A 1016 33.79 8.72 -25.94
C VAL A 1016 32.84 8.34 -24.80
N ILE A 1017 32.23 7.15 -24.82
CA ILE A 1017 31.33 6.75 -23.73
C ILE A 1017 32.07 6.55 -22.41
N ASP A 1018 33.32 6.08 -22.43
CA ASP A 1018 34.11 5.88 -21.22
C ASP A 1018 34.51 7.23 -20.58
N ARG A 1019 34.66 8.30 -21.38
CA ARG A 1019 34.92 9.65 -20.86
C ARG A 1019 33.66 10.37 -20.36
N VAL A 1020 32.52 10.08 -20.97
CA VAL A 1020 31.28 10.85 -20.75
C VAL A 1020 30.34 10.18 -19.76
N LEU A 1021 30.26 8.84 -19.77
CA LEU A 1021 29.21 8.08 -19.07
C LEU A 1021 29.72 7.18 -17.96
N LYS A 1022 31.03 6.90 -17.93
CA LYS A 1022 31.63 5.99 -16.96
C LYS A 1022 31.81 6.66 -15.61
N TYR A 1023 31.47 5.94 -14.55
CA TYR A 1023 31.75 6.29 -13.18
C TYR A 1023 32.56 5.17 -12.52
N GLU A 1024 33.64 5.56 -11.86
CA GLU A 1024 34.39 4.65 -10.99
C GLU A 1024 33.65 4.56 -9.64
N LEU A 1025 33.10 3.38 -9.35
CA LEU A 1025 32.40 3.05 -8.11
C LEU A 1025 33.27 2.10 -7.26
N PRO A 1026 33.04 1.99 -5.95
CA PRO A 1026 33.84 1.11 -5.08
C PRO A 1026 33.94 -0.36 -5.55
N GLN A 1027 32.89 -0.85 -6.20
CA GLN A 1027 32.74 -2.20 -6.75
C GLN A 1027 33.42 -2.39 -8.12
N GLY A 1028 33.75 -1.29 -8.81
CA GLY A 1028 34.23 -1.28 -10.18
C GLY A 1028 33.45 -0.30 -11.07
N PRO A 1029 33.65 -0.34 -12.39
CA PRO A 1029 33.11 0.66 -13.28
C PRO A 1029 31.61 0.44 -13.57
N GLY A 1030 30.85 1.53 -13.48
CA GLY A 1030 29.44 1.61 -13.91
C GLY A 1030 29.27 2.64 -15.03
N TRP A 1031 28.24 2.47 -15.87
CA TRP A 1031 27.91 3.43 -16.92
C TRP A 1031 26.47 3.89 -16.77
N ARG A 1032 26.22 5.17 -17.04
CA ARG A 1032 24.87 5.70 -17.27
C ARG A 1032 24.37 5.31 -18.65
N ARG A 1033 23.04 5.32 -18.86
CA ARG A 1033 22.42 4.99 -20.15
C ARG A 1033 22.92 5.87 -21.28
N TYR A 1034 22.89 7.18 -21.03
CA TYR A 1034 23.36 8.25 -21.90
C TYR A 1034 23.51 9.55 -21.08
N ASN A 1035 24.17 10.57 -21.62
CA ASN A 1035 24.36 11.85 -20.91
C ASN A 1035 23.08 12.69 -20.91
N HIS A 1036 22.85 13.43 -19.83
CA HIS A 1036 21.60 14.17 -19.55
C HIS A 1036 20.37 13.30 -19.26
N ASP A 1037 20.55 12.00 -19.06
CA ASP A 1037 19.50 11.11 -18.56
C ASP A 1037 18.90 11.63 -17.25
N GLY A 1038 17.58 11.74 -17.22
CA GLY A 1038 16.80 12.20 -16.06
C GLY A 1038 16.04 11.07 -15.33
N TYR A 1039 16.12 9.82 -15.77
CA TYR A 1039 15.40 8.70 -15.16
C TYR A 1039 16.16 8.11 -13.98
N GLY A 1040 16.01 8.71 -12.81
CA GLY A 1040 16.62 8.19 -11.60
C GLY A 1040 16.43 9.11 -10.40
N GLN A 1041 16.94 8.67 -9.25
CA GLN A 1041 16.91 9.43 -8.01
C GLN A 1041 17.47 10.84 -8.21
N LYS A 1042 16.88 11.86 -7.56
CA LYS A 1042 17.39 13.23 -7.55
C LYS A 1042 18.71 13.33 -6.79
N ASP A 1043 19.48 14.40 -7.02
CA ASP A 1043 20.80 14.59 -6.38
C ASP A 1043 20.74 14.79 -4.86
N ASP A 1044 19.58 15.16 -4.33
CA ASP A 1044 19.29 15.22 -2.89
C ASP A 1044 18.82 13.87 -2.32
N GLY A 1045 18.77 12.82 -3.15
CA GLY A 1045 18.26 11.50 -2.78
C GLY A 1045 16.73 11.41 -2.80
N GLY A 1046 16.01 12.43 -3.30
CA GLY A 1046 14.57 12.37 -3.52
C GLY A 1046 14.17 11.35 -4.59
N ALA A 1047 13.03 10.68 -4.39
CA ALA A 1047 12.49 9.70 -5.33
C ALA A 1047 12.19 10.32 -6.70
N PHE A 1048 12.23 9.49 -7.74
CA PHE A 1048 11.85 9.89 -9.08
C PHE A 1048 10.34 10.12 -9.18
N ASP A 1049 9.95 11.32 -9.59
CA ASP A 1049 8.56 11.76 -9.72
C ASP A 1049 8.19 12.16 -11.16
N GLY A 1050 8.97 11.70 -12.14
CA GLY A 1050 8.90 12.12 -13.53
C GLY A 1050 10.09 12.99 -13.96
N THR A 1051 10.88 13.49 -13.01
CA THR A 1051 12.16 14.17 -13.27
C THR A 1051 13.23 13.73 -12.28
N GLY A 1052 14.50 13.77 -12.70
CA GLY A 1052 15.60 13.36 -11.84
C GLY A 1052 16.94 13.32 -12.54
N VAL A 1053 17.81 12.41 -12.09
CA VAL A 1053 19.13 12.19 -12.68
C VAL A 1053 19.33 10.68 -12.82
N GLY A 1054 19.49 10.23 -14.06
CA GLY A 1054 19.80 8.84 -14.37
C GLY A 1054 21.14 8.42 -13.75
N ARG A 1055 21.16 7.24 -13.16
CA ARG A 1055 22.32 6.71 -12.42
C ARG A 1055 23.00 5.59 -13.22
N CYS A 1056 24.01 4.96 -12.64
CA CYS A 1056 24.74 3.87 -13.31
C CYS A 1056 23.91 2.59 -13.32
N TRP A 1057 23.91 1.87 -14.44
CA TRP A 1057 23.15 0.64 -14.63
C TRP A 1057 24.08 -0.59 -14.65
N PRO A 1058 23.90 -1.57 -13.74
CA PRO A 1058 24.68 -2.81 -13.76
C PRO A 1058 24.61 -3.57 -15.09
N ILE A 1059 23.49 -3.49 -15.83
CA ILE A 1059 23.36 -4.14 -17.14
C ILE A 1059 24.42 -3.62 -18.13
N LEU A 1060 24.74 -2.34 -18.08
CA LEU A 1060 25.69 -1.72 -19.03
C LEU A 1060 27.13 -2.12 -18.73
N THR A 1061 27.45 -2.42 -17.47
CA THR A 1061 28.72 -3.08 -17.10
C THR A 1061 28.79 -4.47 -17.73
N GLY A 1062 27.67 -5.22 -17.73
CA GLY A 1062 27.57 -6.50 -18.43
C GLY A 1062 27.71 -6.39 -19.95
N GLU A 1063 27.03 -5.43 -20.58
CA GLU A 1063 27.14 -5.17 -22.02
C GLU A 1063 28.57 -4.79 -22.43
N ARG A 1064 29.25 -3.97 -21.61
CA ARG A 1064 30.66 -3.63 -21.78
C ARG A 1064 31.54 -4.87 -21.68
N GLY A 1065 31.26 -5.78 -20.74
CA GLY A 1065 31.94 -7.06 -20.61
C GLY A 1065 31.81 -7.96 -21.85
N HIS A 1066 30.64 -8.04 -22.47
CA HIS A 1066 30.45 -8.76 -23.74
C HIS A 1066 31.27 -8.15 -24.88
N TYR A 1067 31.34 -6.82 -24.96
CA TYR A 1067 32.21 -6.15 -25.92
C TYR A 1067 33.69 -6.49 -25.68
N GLU A 1068 34.15 -6.44 -24.43
CA GLU A 1068 35.55 -6.72 -24.09
C GLU A 1068 35.94 -8.14 -24.47
N LEU A 1069 35.04 -9.10 -24.25
CA LEU A 1069 35.20 -10.47 -24.76
C LEU A 1069 35.30 -10.50 -26.29
N ALA A 1070 34.41 -9.81 -26.99
CA ALA A 1070 34.44 -9.75 -28.45
C ALA A 1070 35.75 -9.11 -28.98
N ALA A 1071 36.28 -8.11 -28.28
CA ALA A 1071 37.56 -7.46 -28.58
C ALA A 1071 38.79 -8.32 -28.23
N GLY A 1072 38.60 -9.50 -27.62
CA GLY A 1072 39.66 -10.45 -27.28
C GLY A 1072 40.25 -10.27 -25.87
N HIS A 1073 39.57 -9.55 -24.98
CA HIS A 1073 39.95 -9.35 -23.59
C HIS A 1073 39.14 -10.26 -22.64
N ASP A 1074 39.64 -10.49 -21.42
CA ASP A 1074 38.92 -11.30 -20.42
C ASP A 1074 37.79 -10.48 -19.76
N PRO A 1075 36.51 -10.92 -19.85
CA PRO A 1075 35.40 -10.22 -19.20
C PRO A 1075 35.31 -10.44 -17.68
N LYS A 1076 36.20 -11.23 -17.03
CA LYS A 1076 36.17 -11.49 -15.57
C LYS A 1076 35.96 -10.23 -14.72
N PRO A 1077 36.64 -9.11 -14.97
CA PRO A 1077 36.49 -7.93 -14.12
C PRO A 1077 35.06 -7.40 -14.12
N PHE A 1078 34.37 -7.47 -15.27
CA PHE A 1078 32.98 -7.02 -15.41
C PHE A 1078 32.00 -7.99 -14.73
N ILE A 1079 32.25 -9.30 -14.83
CA ILE A 1079 31.51 -10.33 -14.07
C ILE A 1079 31.62 -10.04 -12.57
N LYS A 1080 32.84 -9.78 -12.08
CA LYS A 1080 33.08 -9.42 -10.67
C LYS A 1080 32.35 -8.14 -10.27
N THR A 1081 32.41 -7.10 -11.09
CA THR A 1081 31.73 -5.83 -10.78
C THR A 1081 30.22 -6.00 -10.74
N MET A 1082 29.63 -6.82 -11.61
CA MET A 1082 28.20 -7.16 -11.50
C MET A 1082 27.91 -7.91 -10.20
N GLU A 1083 28.73 -8.90 -9.81
CA GLU A 1083 28.60 -9.61 -8.53
C GLU A 1083 28.63 -8.65 -7.34
N ASP A 1084 29.58 -7.71 -7.34
CA ASP A 1084 29.72 -6.71 -6.28
C ASP A 1084 28.59 -5.66 -6.26
N PHE A 1085 27.89 -5.43 -7.39
CA PHE A 1085 26.71 -4.55 -7.45
C PHE A 1085 25.43 -5.18 -6.89
N SER A 1086 25.42 -6.49 -6.64
CA SER A 1086 24.28 -7.13 -5.98
C SER A 1086 24.19 -6.70 -4.51
N ASN A 1087 22.98 -6.76 -3.93
CA ASN A 1087 22.85 -6.59 -2.48
C ASN A 1087 23.20 -7.88 -1.72
N GLU A 1088 23.07 -7.85 -0.39
CA GLU A 1088 23.42 -8.99 0.48
C GLU A 1088 22.65 -10.27 0.13
N GLY A 1089 21.44 -10.16 -0.41
CA GLY A 1089 20.66 -11.30 -0.88
C GLY A 1089 20.90 -11.70 -2.34
N GLY A 1090 21.86 -11.07 -3.01
CA GLY A 1090 22.29 -11.40 -4.38
C GLY A 1090 21.37 -10.89 -5.48
N MET A 1091 20.48 -9.95 -5.19
CA MET A 1091 19.62 -9.32 -6.20
C MET A 1091 20.40 -8.26 -6.98
N LEU A 1092 20.31 -8.24 -8.31
CA LEU A 1092 20.89 -7.20 -9.16
C LEU A 1092 19.86 -6.11 -9.43
N THR A 1093 20.22 -4.86 -9.14
CA THR A 1093 19.36 -3.70 -9.36
C THR A 1093 19.38 -3.21 -10.81
N GLU A 1094 18.39 -2.41 -11.16
CA GLU A 1094 18.42 -1.56 -12.35
C GLU A 1094 19.48 -0.46 -12.23
N GLN A 1095 19.57 0.23 -11.08
CA GLN A 1095 20.41 1.41 -10.91
C GLN A 1095 21.14 1.42 -9.57
N VAL A 1096 22.44 1.72 -9.63
CA VAL A 1096 23.29 1.97 -8.46
C VAL A 1096 23.60 3.46 -8.33
N TRP A 1097 23.65 3.94 -7.09
CA TRP A 1097 23.91 5.36 -6.78
C TRP A 1097 25.35 5.74 -7.15
N ASP A 1098 25.51 6.74 -8.00
CA ASP A 1098 26.83 7.22 -8.47
C ASP A 1098 27.23 8.60 -7.93
N GLY A 1099 26.38 9.18 -7.09
CA GLY A 1099 26.63 10.43 -6.37
C GLY A 1099 27.48 10.26 -5.11
N PRO A 1100 27.70 11.35 -4.35
CA PRO A 1100 28.27 11.28 -3.02
C PRO A 1100 27.32 10.57 -2.04
N ASP A 1101 27.84 9.99 -0.95
CA ASP A 1101 27.01 9.33 0.07
C ASP A 1101 26.04 10.33 0.73
N LEU A 1102 24.76 9.95 0.85
CA LEU A 1102 23.70 10.72 1.49
C LEU A 1102 23.01 9.88 2.58
N PRO A 1103 23.54 9.89 3.82
CA PRO A 1103 22.99 9.09 4.91
C PRO A 1103 21.51 9.37 5.21
N HIS A 1104 21.09 10.63 5.12
CA HIS A 1104 19.70 11.05 5.38
C HIS A 1104 18.70 10.49 4.38
N ALA A 1105 19.14 10.22 3.15
CA ALA A 1105 18.32 9.62 2.08
C ALA A 1105 18.62 8.12 1.88
N ARG A 1106 19.45 7.52 2.74
CA ARG A 1106 19.91 6.13 2.64
C ARG A 1106 20.58 5.78 1.30
N MET A 1107 21.18 6.77 0.63
CA MET A 1107 21.91 6.56 -0.62
C MET A 1107 23.40 6.40 -0.32
N LYS A 1108 23.99 5.30 -0.79
CA LYS A 1108 25.42 5.00 -0.63
C LYS A 1108 26.02 4.69 -1.99
N ARG A 1109 27.18 5.27 -2.29
CA ARG A 1109 27.83 5.16 -3.60
C ARG A 1109 28.12 3.71 -3.94
N GLY A 1110 27.64 3.28 -5.10
CA GLY A 1110 27.71 1.92 -5.61
C GLY A 1110 26.65 0.97 -5.05
N CYS A 1111 25.79 1.40 -4.14
CA CYS A 1111 24.66 0.61 -3.65
C CYS A 1111 23.39 0.89 -4.47
N PRO A 1112 22.38 0.00 -4.40
CA PRO A 1112 21.11 0.19 -5.10
C PRO A 1112 20.42 1.52 -4.75
N THR A 1113 19.73 2.09 -5.74
CA THR A 1113 18.84 3.25 -5.58
C THR A 1113 17.40 2.82 -5.27
N GLY A 1114 16.42 3.72 -5.39
CA GLY A 1114 14.99 3.40 -5.40
C GLY A 1114 14.46 2.84 -6.74
N ALA A 1115 15.31 2.52 -7.72
CA ALA A 1115 14.90 1.89 -8.97
C ALA A 1115 14.54 0.39 -8.79
N ALA A 1116 14.09 -0.28 -9.86
CA ALA A 1116 13.67 -1.69 -9.81
C ALA A 1116 14.77 -2.62 -9.28
N MET A 1117 14.42 -3.54 -8.38
CA MET A 1117 15.32 -4.58 -7.88
C MET A 1117 14.52 -5.80 -7.38
N PRO A 1118 14.84 -7.04 -7.78
CA PRO A 1118 15.80 -7.38 -8.83
C PRO A 1118 15.30 -6.94 -10.21
N LEU A 1119 16.18 -6.55 -11.11
CA LEU A 1119 15.87 -6.41 -12.53
C LEU A 1119 16.21 -7.72 -13.23
N CYS A 1120 15.23 -8.41 -13.84
CA CYS A 1120 15.48 -9.65 -14.57
C CYS A 1120 16.47 -9.47 -15.71
N TRP A 1121 16.42 -8.33 -16.39
CA TRP A 1121 17.39 -8.01 -17.43
C TRP A 1121 18.84 -7.99 -16.90
N SER A 1122 19.10 -7.43 -15.71
CA SER A 1122 20.43 -7.48 -15.08
C SER A 1122 20.90 -8.90 -14.77
N HIS A 1123 20.01 -9.73 -14.24
CA HIS A 1123 20.31 -11.15 -14.00
C HIS A 1123 20.54 -11.93 -15.29
N ALA A 1124 19.75 -11.65 -16.34
CA ALA A 1124 19.91 -12.27 -17.65
C ALA A 1124 21.24 -11.88 -18.29
N GLU A 1125 21.63 -10.62 -18.18
CA GLU A 1125 22.89 -10.11 -18.69
C GLU A 1125 24.08 -10.80 -18.00
N TYR A 1126 24.05 -10.88 -16.67
CA TYR A 1126 25.09 -11.58 -15.90
C TYR A 1126 25.22 -13.06 -16.30
N VAL A 1127 24.12 -13.80 -16.31
CA VAL A 1127 24.10 -15.24 -16.67
C VAL A 1127 24.69 -15.45 -18.08
N SER A 1128 24.30 -14.61 -19.03
CA SER A 1128 24.79 -14.68 -20.39
C SER A 1128 26.26 -14.31 -20.54
N LEU A 1129 26.78 -13.38 -19.72
CA LEU A 1129 28.19 -12.98 -19.75
C LEU A 1129 29.08 -14.09 -19.18
N VAL A 1130 28.67 -14.71 -18.07
CA VAL A 1130 29.32 -15.90 -17.50
C VAL A 1130 29.38 -17.01 -18.55
N ARG A 1131 28.27 -17.27 -19.24
CA ARG A 1131 28.23 -18.24 -20.33
C ARG A 1131 29.20 -17.88 -21.46
N SER A 1132 29.22 -16.62 -21.86
CA SER A 1132 30.03 -16.16 -22.99
C SER A 1132 31.52 -16.27 -22.71
N ARG A 1133 31.93 -15.95 -21.48
CA ARG A 1133 33.29 -16.15 -21.01
C ARG A 1133 33.69 -17.61 -21.09
N HIS A 1134 32.83 -18.53 -20.62
CA HIS A 1134 33.08 -19.97 -20.68
C HIS A 1134 33.31 -20.45 -22.12
N ASP A 1135 32.44 -20.03 -23.04
CA ASP A 1135 32.53 -20.42 -24.46
C ASP A 1135 33.67 -19.68 -25.20
N GLY A 1136 34.22 -18.60 -24.64
CA GLY A 1136 35.21 -17.72 -25.29
C GLY A 1136 34.64 -16.85 -26.42
N ILE A 1137 33.31 -16.73 -26.49
CA ILE A 1137 32.57 -16.07 -27.56
C ILE A 1137 31.26 -15.51 -27.01
N GLY A 1138 30.87 -14.31 -27.47
CA GLY A 1138 29.61 -13.69 -27.07
C GLY A 1138 28.41 -14.58 -27.37
N PHE A 1139 27.64 -14.95 -26.34
CA PHE A 1139 26.49 -15.84 -26.45
C PHE A 1139 25.42 -15.33 -27.43
N TYR A 1140 25.21 -14.02 -27.47
CA TYR A 1140 24.22 -13.39 -28.33
C TYR A 1140 24.69 -13.16 -29.77
N ARG A 1141 25.93 -13.53 -30.12
CA ARG A 1141 26.45 -13.32 -31.47
C ARG A 1141 25.63 -14.14 -32.47
N VAL A 1142 25.00 -13.45 -33.40
CA VAL A 1142 24.28 -14.08 -34.51
C VAL A 1142 25.30 -14.42 -35.59
N GLU A 1143 25.73 -15.68 -35.61
CA GLU A 1143 26.81 -16.13 -36.49
C GLU A 1143 26.57 -15.82 -37.98
N PRO A 1144 25.36 -16.02 -38.55
CA PRO A 1144 25.11 -15.63 -39.95
C PRO A 1144 25.29 -14.13 -40.22
N ALA A 1145 24.97 -13.26 -39.25
CA ALA A 1145 25.17 -11.82 -39.39
C ALA A 1145 26.66 -11.46 -39.31
N TYR A 1146 27.39 -12.06 -38.36
CA TYR A 1146 28.84 -11.90 -38.23
C TYR A 1146 29.58 -12.33 -39.50
N GLN A 1147 29.23 -13.49 -40.05
CA GLN A 1147 29.82 -13.96 -41.30
C GLN A 1147 29.52 -13.03 -42.48
N ARG A 1148 28.32 -12.45 -42.52
CA ARG A 1148 27.85 -11.62 -43.64
C ARG A 1148 28.35 -10.18 -43.61
N TYR A 1149 28.56 -9.61 -42.43
CA TYR A 1149 28.88 -8.18 -42.28
C TYR A 1149 30.28 -7.90 -41.75
N VAL A 1150 30.91 -8.85 -41.07
CA VAL A 1150 32.26 -8.68 -40.50
C VAL A 1150 33.29 -9.52 -41.26
N VAL A 1151 33.05 -10.83 -41.42
CA VAL A 1151 34.03 -11.74 -42.03
C VAL A 1151 34.05 -11.62 -43.56
N ASN A 1152 32.88 -11.68 -44.19
CA ASN A 1152 32.72 -11.61 -45.65
C ASN A 1152 31.72 -10.50 -46.02
N PRO A 1153 32.09 -9.21 -45.85
CA PRO A 1153 31.16 -8.09 -45.99
C PRO A 1153 30.50 -8.06 -47.37
N VAL A 1154 29.18 -8.17 -47.39
CA VAL A 1154 28.37 -8.13 -48.61
C VAL A 1154 28.16 -6.69 -49.07
N GLU A 1155 28.31 -6.44 -50.37
CA GLU A 1155 28.02 -5.13 -50.97
C GLU A 1155 26.51 -4.92 -51.11
N ASN A 1156 25.98 -3.82 -50.54
CA ASN A 1156 24.59 -3.43 -50.74
C ASN A 1156 24.33 -3.07 -52.21
N ARG A 1157 23.30 -3.67 -52.82
CA ARG A 1157 22.88 -3.40 -54.22
C ARG A 1157 21.62 -2.55 -54.33
N TYR A 1158 20.84 -2.45 -53.26
CA TYR A 1158 19.50 -1.87 -53.28
C TYR A 1158 19.45 -0.57 -52.50
N GLU A 1159 18.58 0.33 -52.95
CA GLU A 1159 18.05 1.41 -52.12
C GLU A 1159 16.56 1.19 -51.94
N ILE A 1160 16.09 1.33 -50.71
CA ILE A 1160 14.69 1.03 -50.37
C ILE A 1160 13.88 2.31 -50.27
N TRP A 1161 12.77 2.33 -51.00
CA TRP A 1161 11.72 3.32 -50.87
C TRP A 1161 10.45 2.66 -50.34
N SER A 1162 9.81 3.28 -49.35
CA SER A 1162 8.49 2.89 -48.87
C SER A 1162 7.65 4.13 -48.59
N LEU A 1163 6.34 3.97 -48.41
CA LEU A 1163 5.46 5.08 -48.02
C LEU A 1163 5.89 5.73 -46.70
N ARG A 1164 6.46 4.94 -45.79
CA ARG A 1164 6.96 5.43 -44.49
C ARG A 1164 8.37 6.01 -44.59
N HIS A 1165 9.19 5.56 -45.54
CA HIS A 1165 10.56 6.04 -45.73
C HIS A 1165 10.78 6.47 -47.20
N PRO A 1166 10.26 7.65 -47.59
CA PRO A 1166 10.26 8.09 -48.98
C PRO A 1166 11.61 8.66 -49.40
N LEU A 1167 12.55 7.79 -49.78
CA LEU A 1167 13.88 8.17 -50.25
C LEU A 1167 13.83 9.25 -51.34
N ARG A 1168 14.61 10.33 -51.16
CA ARG A 1168 14.61 11.52 -52.06
C ARG A 1168 15.77 11.59 -53.06
N ARG A 1169 16.82 10.79 -52.87
CA ARG A 1169 18.03 10.76 -53.71
C ARG A 1169 18.65 9.37 -53.69
N ILE A 1170 19.25 8.96 -54.80
CA ILE A 1170 19.91 7.67 -54.98
C ILE A 1170 21.16 7.82 -55.84
N THR A 1171 22.22 7.11 -55.49
CA THR A 1171 23.45 7.03 -56.30
C THR A 1171 23.24 6.12 -57.50
N ARG A 1172 23.67 6.56 -58.69
CA ARG A 1172 23.60 5.74 -59.91
C ARG A 1172 24.25 4.36 -59.73
N ARG A 1173 23.69 3.34 -60.38
CA ARG A 1173 24.09 1.90 -60.36
C ARG A 1173 23.57 1.07 -59.19
N LYS A 1174 22.77 1.65 -58.29
CA LYS A 1174 21.93 0.90 -57.35
C LYS A 1174 20.59 0.51 -57.98
N ILE A 1175 19.88 -0.45 -57.38
CA ILE A 1175 18.51 -0.80 -57.73
C ILE A 1175 17.57 -0.10 -56.75
N LEU A 1176 16.71 0.79 -57.22
CA LEU A 1176 15.65 1.36 -56.38
C LEU A 1176 14.54 0.33 -56.24
N ARG A 1177 14.30 -0.17 -55.02
CA ARG A 1177 13.19 -1.06 -54.71
C ARG A 1177 12.11 -0.29 -53.98
N ILE A 1178 10.92 -0.22 -54.57
CA ILE A 1178 9.72 0.31 -53.92
C ILE A 1178 9.00 -0.84 -53.23
N ILE A 1179 8.74 -0.74 -51.92
CA ILE A 1179 8.01 -1.74 -51.11
C ILE A 1179 6.70 -1.14 -50.59
N LEU A 1180 5.59 -1.84 -50.81
CA LEU A 1180 4.22 -1.46 -50.47
C LEU A 1180 3.49 -2.58 -49.70
N ALA A 1181 2.52 -2.20 -48.89
CA ALA A 1181 1.65 -3.14 -48.17
C ALA A 1181 0.48 -3.68 -49.02
N ALA A 1182 0.24 -3.10 -50.20
CA ALA A 1182 -0.87 -3.42 -51.08
C ALA A 1182 -0.46 -3.37 -52.56
N GLU A 1183 -1.20 -4.07 -53.40
CA GLU A 1183 -0.96 -4.14 -54.83
C GLU A 1183 -1.19 -2.78 -55.50
N ALA A 1184 -0.23 -2.37 -56.34
CA ALA A 1184 -0.32 -1.14 -57.10
C ALA A 1184 0.27 -1.28 -58.52
N ASN A 1185 -0.19 -0.42 -59.42
CA ASN A 1185 0.58 -0.09 -60.61
C ASN A 1185 1.40 1.17 -60.32
N ILE A 1186 2.71 1.09 -60.52
CA ILE A 1186 3.60 2.24 -60.40
C ILE A 1186 3.72 2.88 -61.77
N VAL A 1187 3.30 4.13 -61.87
CA VAL A 1187 3.39 4.92 -63.10
C VAL A 1187 4.48 5.95 -62.91
N TRP A 1188 5.45 5.98 -63.81
CA TRP A 1188 6.70 6.69 -63.60
C TRP A 1188 7.28 7.31 -64.87
N SER A 1189 8.23 8.23 -64.69
CA SER A 1189 8.96 8.92 -65.75
C SER A 1189 10.35 9.34 -65.23
N THR A 1190 11.34 9.36 -66.13
CA THR A 1190 12.69 9.92 -65.89
C THR A 1190 12.97 11.16 -66.74
N ASP A 1191 11.98 11.63 -67.51
CA ASP A 1191 12.09 12.71 -68.51
C ASP A 1191 11.03 13.80 -68.32
N SER A 1192 10.65 14.07 -67.06
CA SER A 1192 9.64 15.08 -66.70
C SER A 1192 8.26 14.83 -67.31
N TRP A 1193 7.82 13.56 -67.34
CA TRP A 1193 6.55 13.09 -67.89
C TRP A 1193 6.39 13.28 -69.40
N ALA A 1194 7.48 13.50 -70.14
CA ALA A 1194 7.44 13.49 -71.61
C ALA A 1194 7.13 12.08 -72.14
N ARG A 1195 7.63 11.05 -71.45
CA ARG A 1195 7.21 9.66 -71.58
C ARG A 1195 6.66 9.16 -70.25
N THR A 1196 5.58 8.38 -70.32
CA THR A 1196 4.99 7.69 -69.17
C THR A 1196 5.23 6.20 -69.31
N ASP A 1197 5.91 5.60 -68.34
CA ASP A 1197 6.13 4.17 -68.24
C ASP A 1197 5.31 3.60 -67.06
N GLN A 1198 4.99 2.31 -67.11
CA GLN A 1198 4.19 1.64 -66.09
C GLN A 1198 4.81 0.29 -65.71
N SER A 1199 4.85 0.02 -64.41
CA SER A 1199 5.34 -1.23 -63.83
C SER A 1199 4.35 -1.75 -62.80
N ALA A 1200 3.91 -2.99 -62.92
CA ALA A 1200 3.07 -3.63 -61.89
C ALA A 1200 3.95 -4.08 -60.72
N THR A 1201 3.46 -3.96 -59.49
CA THR A 1201 4.13 -4.54 -58.32
C THR A 1201 4.08 -6.07 -58.38
N ILE A 1202 5.18 -6.72 -57.97
CA ILE A 1202 5.32 -8.16 -57.78
C ILE A 1202 4.91 -8.50 -56.34
N HIS A 1203 4.13 -9.56 -56.17
CA HIS A 1203 3.74 -10.06 -54.84
C HIS A 1203 4.86 -10.93 -54.28
N GLN A 1204 5.31 -10.61 -53.07
CA GLN A 1204 6.02 -11.54 -52.21
C GLN A 1204 4.98 -12.23 -51.32
N ASP A 1205 4.56 -13.43 -51.73
CA ASP A 1205 3.43 -14.17 -51.14
C ASP A 1205 3.59 -14.46 -49.64
N GLU A 1206 4.79 -14.81 -49.21
CA GLU A 1206 5.07 -15.25 -47.84
C GLU A 1206 5.03 -14.07 -46.85
N LEU A 1207 5.72 -12.97 -47.19
CA LEU A 1207 5.70 -11.74 -46.39
C LEU A 1207 4.40 -10.94 -46.57
N ASN A 1208 3.60 -11.29 -47.59
CA ASN A 1208 2.44 -10.54 -48.05
C ASN A 1208 2.78 -9.05 -48.32
N LEU A 1209 3.87 -8.83 -49.04
CA LEU A 1209 4.35 -7.50 -49.43
C LEU A 1209 4.39 -7.38 -50.95
N TRP A 1210 4.27 -6.15 -51.45
CA TRP A 1210 4.30 -5.84 -52.88
C TRP A 1210 5.52 -5.01 -53.19
N PHE A 1211 6.25 -5.31 -54.26
CA PHE A 1211 7.46 -4.56 -54.60
C PHE A 1211 7.67 -4.37 -56.10
N ALA A 1212 8.52 -3.40 -56.46
CA ALA A 1212 9.01 -3.24 -57.81
C ALA A 1212 10.45 -2.72 -57.80
N ASP A 1213 11.27 -3.25 -58.71
CA ASP A 1213 12.69 -2.94 -58.80
C ASP A 1213 13.00 -2.11 -60.05
N PHE A 1214 13.75 -1.03 -59.86
CA PHE A 1214 14.15 -0.09 -60.90
C PHE A 1214 15.68 0.05 -60.95
N PRO A 1215 16.36 -0.64 -61.88
CA PRO A 1215 17.81 -0.51 -62.05
C PRO A 1215 18.17 0.89 -62.56
N THR A 1216 18.96 1.64 -61.78
CA THR A 1216 19.30 3.04 -62.11
C THR A 1216 20.51 3.20 -63.02
N ALA A 1217 21.15 2.09 -63.43
CA ALA A 1217 22.41 2.12 -64.17
C ALA A 1217 22.32 2.90 -65.50
N ASP A 1218 21.18 2.80 -66.17
CA ASP A 1218 20.95 3.38 -67.50
C ASP A 1218 20.29 4.76 -67.46
N TRP A 1219 20.01 5.29 -66.26
CA TRP A 1219 19.38 6.61 -66.12
C TRP A 1219 20.41 7.75 -66.17
N PRO A 1220 20.07 8.91 -66.77
CA PRO A 1220 20.98 10.06 -66.82
C PRO A 1220 21.30 10.60 -65.42
N ILE A 1221 22.56 10.97 -65.17
CA ILE A 1221 22.96 11.67 -63.93
C ILE A 1221 22.25 13.03 -63.89
N GLY A 1222 21.71 13.41 -62.74
CA GLY A 1222 20.92 14.63 -62.56
C GLY A 1222 19.48 14.53 -63.07
N SER A 1223 19.03 13.36 -63.55
CA SER A 1223 17.62 13.11 -63.83
C SER A 1223 16.80 12.90 -62.55
N VAL A 1224 15.49 13.03 -62.66
CA VAL A 1224 14.54 12.82 -61.56
C VAL A 1224 13.64 11.65 -61.93
N PHE A 1225 13.65 10.60 -61.12
CA PHE A 1225 12.66 9.53 -61.20
C PHE A 1225 11.38 9.99 -60.49
N ALA A 1226 10.38 10.40 -61.26
CA ALA A 1226 9.08 10.81 -60.76
C ALA A 1226 8.07 9.67 -60.91
N PHE A 1227 7.26 9.38 -59.89
CA PHE A 1227 6.29 8.29 -59.94
C PHE A 1227 5.06 8.53 -59.06
N THR A 1228 3.98 7.80 -59.33
CA THR A 1228 2.77 7.73 -58.52
C THR A 1228 2.19 6.32 -58.54
N PHE A 1229 1.20 6.06 -57.69
CA PHE A 1229 0.56 4.75 -57.56
C PHE A 1229 -0.87 4.79 -58.06
N PHE A 1230 -1.28 3.74 -58.76
CA PHE A 1230 -2.69 3.38 -58.89
C PHE A 1230 -2.95 2.15 -58.02
N TRP A 1231 -3.67 2.34 -56.92
CA TRP A 1231 -3.99 1.31 -55.94
C TRP A 1231 -5.08 0.38 -56.50
N LYS A 1232 -4.73 -0.87 -56.81
CA LYS A 1232 -5.64 -1.76 -57.54
C LYS A 1232 -6.87 -2.17 -56.72
N ALA A 1233 -6.69 -2.42 -55.42
CA ALA A 1233 -7.81 -2.80 -54.56
C ALA A 1233 -8.83 -1.66 -54.40
N GLU A 1234 -8.34 -0.42 -54.31
CA GLU A 1234 -9.15 0.77 -54.02
C GLU A 1234 -9.62 1.49 -55.29
N GLN A 1235 -9.14 1.07 -56.47
CA GLN A 1235 -9.43 1.66 -57.78
C GLN A 1235 -9.24 3.18 -57.80
N ARG A 1236 -8.19 3.67 -57.13
CA ARG A 1236 -7.88 5.11 -57.02
C ARG A 1236 -6.40 5.39 -57.26
N TRP A 1237 -6.10 6.62 -57.67
CA TRP A 1237 -4.73 7.13 -57.72
C TRP A 1237 -4.27 7.55 -56.32
N GLU A 1238 -2.96 7.50 -56.12
CA GLU A 1238 -2.28 8.25 -55.07
C GLU A 1238 -2.34 9.73 -55.45
N ASP A 1239 -2.94 10.57 -54.60
CA ASP A 1239 -3.20 12.00 -54.88
C ASP A 1239 -1.94 12.88 -54.88
N ARG A 1240 -0.76 12.29 -55.11
CA ARG A 1240 0.54 12.97 -55.20
C ARG A 1240 1.52 12.21 -56.10
N ASN A 1241 2.48 12.95 -56.63
CA ASN A 1241 3.68 12.40 -57.26
C ASN A 1241 4.84 12.40 -56.28
N TRP A 1242 5.63 11.34 -56.32
CA TRP A 1242 6.88 11.15 -55.62
C TRP A 1242 8.07 11.39 -56.55
N GLN A 1243 9.21 11.77 -56.00
CA GLN A 1243 10.41 12.09 -56.78
C GLN A 1243 11.67 11.58 -56.08
N VAL A 1244 12.57 10.96 -56.84
CA VAL A 1244 13.91 10.55 -56.40
C VAL A 1244 14.95 11.12 -57.37
N ASN A 1245 15.89 11.92 -56.85
CA ASN A 1245 16.98 12.48 -57.64
C ASN A 1245 18.08 11.45 -57.88
N ILE A 1246 18.56 11.32 -59.13
CA ILE A 1246 19.67 10.43 -59.48
C ILE A 1246 20.99 11.20 -59.38
N LEU A 1247 21.81 10.85 -58.38
CA LEU A 1247 23.10 11.47 -58.08
C LEU A 1247 24.27 10.79 -58.81
#